data_AF-A0A1G2XKB1-F1
#
_entry.id   AF-A0A1G2XKB1-F1
#
_cell.length_a   1.000
_cell.length_b   1.000
_cell.length_c   1.000
_cell.angle_alpha   90.00
_cell.angle_beta   90.00
_cell.angle_gamma   90.00
#
_symmetry.space_group_name_H-M   'P 1'
#
loop_
_entity.id
_entity.type
_entity.pdbx_description
1 polymer ?
#
loop_
_entity_poly.entity_id
_entity_poly.type
_entity_poly.pdbx_seq_one_letter_code
_entity_poly.pdbx_strand_id
1 'polypeptide(L)'
;MTKQSEVGFEWYPYANKTPVRNLHKSALDGKRVFLRVNYDIVWDARIIDDRRIRATVMDIRHILKQGARTIVIVSHNGVRENFFKDKKTSVGVQNDGEIHPGFSLKPVAERLTEVLRDKKILPEDREVTITDDCTGEKTKSIISGDGVFLLENVMFRSGETSEDDNEVMEFARQLHNTTNCDVYVNADPVTAHMGQHASLGPVTRLISGPKVAGFLLTQELTALDSFMRYPHKPVIAIIGGANVSAKVETMKNLIVYEKVDKLIIIGGVAFPFLKVQGYDVDNCILEEDPDLQTQALCNATVVLELAKGYGVDIILPVDHLMAKLTGLNPENVKVNNIKGRFAKLKAYDIGPCTITLIKKKMRGSKTIIFNGIAGKYEDEMFCHGTNQILDLVFAHEAESKIILGLHSAAAAQKRLGSKPPPARTYLSTMGETGLKFLAGEELTALNHLDDLPAKTHLKPKEPVKEKINLNAANIEELGKFLKIESGMAKNIISYKKEIGEFERVSQLFSVPGIDLKEYAKIREHAVALPSPLEVAERQFAVVADILKLPLFLKQKLLAPERIEALRLSKGEIIAYRVHHNSARGPAKGGFREHPEVSLDEVRALAIWMTWKCAIAGIPYGGSKGGIIADPRNLLDRKDALIIREYCRELKDRNAIGPHLDIPAPDVNTNATKMAWFVDEYLKTLVEKEDSSDWLTDNTELTNKIINDFRPLHKRSPLPMDTPYLDKCMEVLKKHPEIKCRALAVVTGKPDNKGGSLGRAESTGRGVFIALKKAASHKNIKLKGATAAIQGFGNVGRPPAKFLHDAGVKVVAITDASGGIYNPNGLNIDAVMEHVETTGAGFLKGFEGGRDITNDGIFALDVDFLVLAALENAIDRNAYSVKAKIIVEGANGPVTPEGDRIVTRKGAFITPDISTNLGGVFVSYLEWVQNLKNERWDLEKINSLLEDNICMIFDDIIRISQERKIEMRTAASIMAIGRVAVAELSKKIANMIIYSASLVKSGRRDLLSEDTLNIIRNYLTYLGNDLMKRIPLDYWTLVVLIKNMEGAITAHNIPDNNIIEIVKDIYTEAIRLFTSFVKAKPENDDLLMAMAALPESARKQWFDFAHHSEFTELL
;
A
#
# COMPACT_ATOMS: atom_id res chain seq x y z
N MET A 1 -0.81 27.31 11.05
CA MET A 1 -0.60 27.14 9.60
C MET A 1 0.90 27.10 9.34
N THR A 2 1.51 25.92 9.48
CA THR A 2 2.92 25.67 9.16
C THR A 2 2.95 24.79 7.93
N LYS A 3 3.71 25.20 6.91
CA LYS A 3 3.85 24.54 5.61
C LYS A 3 4.27 23.07 5.81
N GLN A 4 3.36 22.15 5.51
CA GLN A 4 3.67 20.77 5.15
C GLN A 4 4.20 20.80 3.73
N SER A 5 5.49 20.61 3.55
CA SER A 5 6.10 20.29 2.26
C SER A 5 7.02 19.09 2.46
N GLU A 6 6.91 18.11 1.58
CA GLU A 6 7.69 16.86 1.42
C GLU A 6 6.92 15.55 1.70
N VAL A 7 5.97 15.23 0.81
CA VAL A 7 5.64 13.85 0.44
C VAL A 7 5.63 13.81 -1.10
N GLY A 8 6.72 13.35 -1.71
CA GLY A 8 6.82 13.21 -3.15
C GLY A 8 6.17 11.90 -3.60
N PHE A 9 5.00 11.97 -4.21
CA PHE A 9 4.36 10.83 -4.87
C PHE A 9 5.05 10.57 -6.22
N GLU A 10 5.59 9.37 -6.45
CA GLU A 10 6.24 9.01 -7.73
C GLU A 10 5.24 8.50 -8.78
N TRP A 11 5.42 8.97 -10.02
CA TRP A 11 4.66 8.62 -11.22
C TRP A 11 5.51 7.66 -12.09
N TYR A 12 4.91 6.57 -12.59
CA TYR A 12 5.61 5.42 -13.20
C TYR A 12 6.38 5.77 -14.52
N PRO A 13 7.66 5.37 -14.69
CA PRO A 13 8.42 5.58 -15.93
C PRO A 13 8.00 4.66 -17.09
N TYR A 14 6.99 5.04 -17.86
CA TYR A 14 6.71 4.32 -19.12
C TYR A 14 7.74 4.61 -20.23
N ALA A 15 8.59 5.64 -20.09
CA ALA A 15 9.62 6.00 -21.08
C ALA A 15 10.86 5.08 -21.09
N ASN A 16 10.93 4.10 -20.18
CA ASN A 16 12.07 3.18 -20.09
C ASN A 16 11.99 2.00 -21.07
N LYS A 17 11.05 1.95 -22.00
CA LYS A 17 10.97 0.85 -22.98
C LYS A 17 12.04 0.96 -24.06
N THR A 18 12.69 -0.16 -24.38
CA THR A 18 13.70 -0.23 -25.43
C THR A 18 13.07 0.20 -26.75
N PRO A 19 13.56 1.29 -27.37
CA PRO A 19 13.00 1.77 -28.62
C PRO A 19 13.57 0.98 -29.79
N VAL A 20 12.79 0.81 -30.86
CA VAL A 20 13.17 0.06 -32.07
C VAL A 20 14.46 0.58 -32.71
N ARG A 21 14.76 1.88 -32.55
CA ARG A 21 16.03 2.48 -33.01
C ARG A 21 17.28 1.85 -32.40
N ASN A 22 17.16 1.19 -31.24
CA ASN A 22 18.24 0.46 -30.57
C ASN A 22 18.41 -0.97 -31.10
N LEU A 23 17.47 -1.47 -31.91
CA LEU A 23 17.68 -2.72 -32.64
C LEU A 23 18.60 -2.44 -33.82
N HIS A 24 19.86 -2.88 -33.68
CA HIS A 24 20.89 -2.80 -34.71
C HIS A 24 20.89 -4.06 -35.58
N LYS A 25 21.71 -4.07 -36.63
CA LYS A 25 21.86 -5.19 -37.57
C LYS A 25 21.95 -6.56 -36.88
N SER A 26 22.71 -6.68 -35.79
CA SER A 26 22.85 -7.93 -35.03
C SER A 26 21.53 -8.53 -34.50
N ALA A 27 20.50 -7.70 -34.29
CA ALA A 27 19.20 -8.14 -33.79
C ALA A 27 18.16 -8.39 -34.89
N LEU A 28 18.37 -7.87 -36.11
CA LEU A 28 17.37 -7.86 -37.18
C LEU A 28 17.81 -8.56 -38.46
N ASP A 29 19.11 -8.77 -38.69
CA ASP A 29 19.62 -9.37 -39.93
C ASP A 29 19.05 -10.78 -40.16
N GLY A 30 18.36 -10.97 -41.29
CA GLY A 30 17.70 -12.23 -41.66
C GLY A 30 16.45 -12.57 -40.85
N LYS A 31 16.00 -11.69 -39.93
CA LYS A 31 14.87 -11.96 -39.01
C LYS A 31 13.51 -11.57 -39.59
N ARG A 32 12.46 -12.19 -39.06
CA ARG A 32 11.05 -11.84 -39.30
C ARG A 32 10.51 -10.97 -38.16
N VAL A 33 9.89 -9.84 -38.48
CA VAL A 33 9.43 -8.87 -37.48
C VAL A 33 7.91 -8.77 -37.44
N PHE A 34 7.34 -8.95 -36.26
CA PHE A 34 5.93 -8.68 -35.96
C PHE A 34 5.79 -7.20 -35.60
N LEU A 35 5.20 -6.39 -36.49
CA LEU A 35 5.02 -4.95 -36.30
C LEU A 35 3.55 -4.64 -36.00
N ARG A 36 3.24 -4.42 -34.72
CA ARG A 36 1.89 -4.06 -34.26
C ARG A 36 1.67 -2.56 -34.39
N VAL A 37 0.69 -2.15 -35.18
CA VAL A 37 0.37 -0.74 -35.49
C VAL A 37 -1.13 -0.47 -35.35
N ASN A 38 -1.56 0.78 -35.27
CA ASN A 38 -2.98 1.14 -35.25
C ASN A 38 -3.47 1.71 -36.59
N TYR A 39 -4.29 0.94 -37.31
CA TYR A 39 -4.95 1.35 -38.56
C TYR A 39 -6.46 1.37 -38.40
N ASP A 40 -6.93 1.83 -37.24
CA ASP A 40 -8.31 2.26 -37.02
C ASP A 40 -8.58 3.60 -37.73
N ILE A 41 -8.54 3.55 -39.06
CA ILE A 41 -8.56 4.67 -40.00
C ILE A 41 -9.30 4.32 -41.31
N VAL A 42 -9.96 3.17 -41.39
CA VAL A 42 -10.74 2.76 -42.55
C VAL A 42 -12.21 2.75 -42.18
N TRP A 43 -13.00 3.53 -42.91
CA TRP A 43 -14.45 3.55 -42.78
C TRP A 43 -15.08 3.43 -44.16
N ASP A 44 -15.99 2.47 -44.32
CA ASP A 44 -16.66 2.17 -45.59
C ASP A 44 -15.66 1.99 -46.75
N ALA A 45 -14.60 1.19 -46.48
CA ALA A 45 -13.50 0.89 -47.41
C ALA A 45 -12.69 2.12 -47.89
N ARG A 46 -12.75 3.25 -47.17
CA ARG A 46 -11.97 4.45 -47.45
C ARG A 46 -11.08 4.84 -46.27
N ILE A 47 -9.86 5.29 -46.58
CA ILE A 47 -8.96 5.85 -45.58
C ILE A 47 -9.44 7.24 -45.18
N ILE A 48 -9.82 7.40 -43.92
CA ILE A 48 -10.25 8.69 -43.35
C ILE A 48 -9.06 9.51 -42.84
N ASP A 49 -7.95 8.87 -42.46
CA ASP A 49 -6.74 9.54 -41.95
C ASP A 49 -5.46 8.75 -42.25
N ASP A 50 -4.62 9.27 -43.13
CA ASP A 50 -3.35 8.65 -43.57
C ASP A 50 -2.16 8.89 -42.61
N ARG A 51 -2.34 9.63 -41.50
CA ARG A 51 -1.22 9.98 -40.60
C ARG A 51 -0.58 8.77 -39.94
N ARG A 52 -1.39 7.79 -39.49
CA ARG A 52 -0.88 6.58 -38.83
C ARG A 52 -0.10 5.69 -39.79
N ILE A 53 -0.51 5.64 -41.06
CA ILE A 53 0.24 4.99 -42.16
C ILE A 53 1.60 5.65 -42.31
N ARG A 54 1.63 6.98 -42.43
CA ARG A 54 2.88 7.75 -42.56
C ARG A 54 3.81 7.63 -41.35
N ALA A 55 3.27 7.53 -40.14
CA ALA A 55 4.07 7.33 -38.94
C ALA A 55 4.79 5.96 -38.96
N THR A 56 4.12 4.92 -39.45
CA THR A 56 4.66 3.55 -39.55
C THR A 56 5.88 3.45 -40.49
N VAL A 57 5.99 4.35 -41.47
CA VAL A 57 7.08 4.37 -42.46
C VAL A 57 8.45 4.42 -41.81
N MET A 58 8.59 5.12 -40.67
CA MET A 58 9.87 5.20 -39.96
C MET A 58 10.29 3.85 -39.36
N ASP A 59 9.35 3.11 -38.77
CA ASP A 59 9.58 1.76 -38.26
C ASP A 59 10.01 0.82 -39.39
N ILE A 60 9.24 0.78 -40.48
CA ILE A 60 9.52 -0.07 -41.66
C ILE A 60 10.91 0.25 -42.24
N ARG A 61 11.21 1.55 -42.44
CA ARG A 61 12.50 1.99 -42.96
C ARG A 61 13.67 1.52 -42.10
N HIS A 62 13.56 1.68 -40.79
CA HIS A 62 14.61 1.27 -39.86
C HIS A 62 14.78 -0.25 -39.88
N ILE A 63 13.68 -1.00 -39.77
CA ILE A 63 13.69 -2.47 -39.72
C ILE A 63 14.33 -3.06 -40.99
N LEU A 64 13.92 -2.60 -42.19
CA LEU A 64 14.52 -3.04 -43.45
C LEU A 64 15.99 -2.64 -43.57
N LYS A 65 16.36 -1.41 -43.15
CA LYS A 65 17.75 -0.94 -43.20
C LYS A 65 18.69 -1.77 -42.34
N GLN A 66 18.20 -2.38 -41.25
CA GLN A 66 18.99 -3.25 -40.38
C GLN A 66 19.06 -4.71 -40.87
N GLY A 67 18.48 -5.05 -42.04
CA GLY A 67 18.62 -6.37 -42.65
C GLY A 67 17.49 -7.36 -42.36
N ALA A 68 16.35 -6.92 -41.81
CA ALA A 68 15.20 -7.79 -41.63
C ALA A 68 14.69 -8.37 -42.96
N ARG A 69 14.43 -9.68 -42.96
CA ARG A 69 14.01 -10.44 -44.14
C ARG A 69 12.53 -10.22 -44.46
N THR A 70 11.71 -10.17 -43.41
CA THR A 70 10.25 -10.03 -43.53
C THR A 70 9.70 -9.13 -42.44
N ILE A 71 8.75 -8.26 -42.79
CA ILE A 71 7.93 -7.50 -41.83
C ILE A 71 6.49 -7.95 -41.99
N VAL A 72 5.87 -8.41 -40.90
CA VAL A 72 4.45 -8.73 -40.83
C VAL A 72 3.76 -7.65 -40.00
N ILE A 73 2.98 -6.81 -40.66
CA ILE A 73 2.22 -5.72 -40.08
C ILE A 73 0.89 -6.27 -39.59
N VAL A 74 0.58 -6.02 -38.33
CA VAL A 74 -0.65 -6.48 -37.69
C VAL A 74 -1.38 -5.27 -37.13
N SER A 75 -2.69 -5.19 -37.38
CA SER A 75 -3.50 -4.07 -36.94
C SER A 75 -4.97 -4.43 -36.77
N HIS A 76 -5.68 -3.56 -36.05
CA HIS A 76 -7.13 -3.58 -35.96
C HIS A 76 -7.72 -2.36 -36.66
N ASN A 77 -8.99 -2.47 -37.03
CA ASN A 77 -9.83 -1.35 -37.44
C ASN A 77 -11.25 -1.56 -36.91
N GLY A 78 -11.80 -0.51 -36.29
CA GLY A 78 -13.04 -0.44 -35.51
C GLY A 78 -13.18 -1.45 -34.37
N VAL A 79 -14.43 -1.64 -33.94
CA VAL A 79 -14.80 -2.40 -32.73
C VAL A 79 -15.71 -3.55 -33.15
N ARG A 80 -15.43 -4.78 -32.70
CA ARG A 80 -16.06 -6.01 -33.22
C ARG A 80 -17.60 -5.96 -33.12
N GLU A 81 -18.11 -5.45 -32.02
CA GLU A 81 -19.54 -5.30 -31.72
C GLU A 81 -20.26 -4.39 -32.72
N ASN A 82 -19.54 -3.51 -33.42
CA ASN A 82 -20.09 -2.66 -34.47
C ASN A 82 -20.26 -3.41 -35.81
N PHE A 83 -19.55 -4.52 -36.00
CA PHE A 83 -19.57 -5.32 -37.23
C PHE A 83 -20.52 -6.50 -37.13
N PHE A 84 -20.50 -7.18 -35.98
CA PHE A 84 -21.26 -8.39 -35.71
C PHE A 84 -22.14 -8.17 -34.48
N LYS A 85 -23.46 -8.29 -34.65
CA LYS A 85 -24.45 -7.95 -33.61
C LYS A 85 -24.56 -8.99 -32.48
N ASP A 86 -23.87 -10.12 -32.56
CA ASP A 86 -24.02 -11.22 -31.61
C ASP A 86 -23.11 -11.06 -30.39
N LYS A 87 -23.72 -10.80 -29.23
CA LYS A 87 -23.06 -10.56 -27.93
C LYS A 87 -22.54 -11.84 -27.23
N LYS A 88 -22.04 -12.86 -27.94
CA LYS A 88 -21.57 -14.11 -27.30
C LYS A 88 -20.07 -14.33 -27.49
N THR A 89 -19.43 -14.82 -26.43
CA THR A 89 -18.04 -15.29 -26.34
C THR A 89 -17.74 -16.41 -27.34
N SER A 90 -16.44 -16.62 -27.62
CA SER A 90 -15.92 -17.21 -28.87
C SER A 90 -16.19 -18.70 -29.11
N VAL A 91 -16.82 -19.41 -28.18
CA VAL A 91 -17.20 -20.81 -28.40
C VAL A 91 -18.50 -20.89 -29.21
N GLY A 92 -18.36 -21.01 -30.54
CA GLY A 92 -19.47 -21.29 -31.47
C GLY A 92 -19.99 -20.09 -32.27
N VAL A 93 -19.19 -19.06 -32.48
CA VAL A 93 -19.56 -17.88 -33.28
C VAL A 93 -19.64 -18.23 -34.76
N GLN A 94 -20.82 -18.06 -35.39
CA GLN A 94 -21.03 -18.36 -36.82
C GLN A 94 -20.15 -17.52 -37.76
N ASN A 95 -19.79 -16.30 -37.34
CA ASN A 95 -19.13 -15.30 -38.17
C ASN A 95 -17.65 -15.06 -37.80
N ASP A 96 -17.00 -15.98 -37.07
CA ASP A 96 -15.58 -15.83 -36.72
C ASP A 96 -14.68 -15.97 -37.95
N GLY A 97 -13.93 -14.91 -38.27
CA GLY A 97 -13.13 -14.83 -39.50
C GLY A 97 -13.91 -14.34 -40.72
N GLU A 98 -15.19 -13.95 -40.60
CA GLU A 98 -15.88 -13.25 -41.68
C GLU A 98 -15.29 -11.85 -41.92
N ILE A 99 -15.10 -11.49 -43.18
CA ILE A 99 -14.58 -10.18 -43.57
C ILE A 99 -15.75 -9.19 -43.66
N HIS A 100 -15.61 -8.04 -43.02
CA HIS A 100 -16.50 -6.91 -43.23
C HIS A 100 -15.88 -5.92 -44.22
N PRO A 101 -16.41 -5.74 -45.46
CA PRO A 101 -15.78 -4.91 -46.50
C PRO A 101 -15.49 -3.47 -46.05
N GLY A 102 -16.41 -2.88 -45.29
CA GLY A 102 -16.26 -1.50 -44.80
C GLY A 102 -15.11 -1.29 -43.81
N PHE A 103 -14.60 -2.36 -43.17
CA PHE A 103 -13.55 -2.29 -42.15
C PHE A 103 -12.29 -3.11 -42.51
N SER A 104 -12.20 -3.60 -43.75
CA SER A 104 -11.02 -4.29 -44.27
C SER A 104 -9.83 -3.33 -44.39
N LEU A 105 -8.63 -3.85 -44.15
CA LEU A 105 -7.37 -3.11 -44.25
C LEU A 105 -6.81 -3.06 -45.69
N LYS A 106 -7.49 -3.64 -46.69
CA LYS A 106 -7.04 -3.64 -48.10
C LYS A 106 -6.64 -2.25 -48.63
N PRO A 107 -7.43 -1.18 -48.43
CA PRO A 107 -7.03 0.16 -48.86
C PRO A 107 -5.72 0.66 -48.23
N VAL A 108 -5.41 0.21 -47.00
CA VAL A 108 -4.19 0.60 -46.28
C VAL A 108 -2.95 0.01 -46.93
N ALA A 109 -3.02 -1.21 -47.48
CA ALA A 109 -1.90 -1.85 -48.17
C ALA A 109 -1.51 -1.09 -49.44
N GLU A 110 -2.49 -0.68 -50.25
CA GLU A 110 -2.30 0.16 -51.44
C GLU A 110 -1.63 1.47 -51.06
N ARG A 111 -2.20 2.16 -50.06
CA ARG A 111 -1.68 3.45 -49.62
C ARG A 111 -0.29 3.37 -49.02
N LEU A 112 -0.02 2.34 -48.21
CA LEU A 112 1.29 2.12 -47.62
C LEU A 112 2.34 1.81 -48.70
N THR A 113 1.96 1.09 -49.76
CA THR A 113 2.81 0.85 -50.95
C THR A 113 3.20 2.16 -51.63
N GLU A 114 2.23 3.03 -51.92
CA GLU A 114 2.49 4.36 -52.50
C GLU A 114 3.47 5.16 -51.65
N VAL A 115 3.20 5.27 -50.34
CA VAL A 115 4.03 6.07 -49.42
C VAL A 115 5.45 5.50 -49.30
N LEU A 116 5.61 4.18 -49.29
CA LEU A 116 6.93 3.55 -49.23
C LEU A 116 7.72 3.69 -50.54
N ARG A 117 7.07 3.65 -51.69
CA ARG A 117 7.68 3.92 -53.02
C ARG A 117 8.10 5.38 -53.15
N ASP A 118 7.23 6.32 -52.80
CA ASP A 118 7.52 7.77 -52.80
C ASP A 118 8.76 8.11 -51.96
N LYS A 119 8.98 7.37 -50.87
CA LYS A 119 10.12 7.53 -49.96
C LYS A 119 11.36 6.71 -50.35
N LYS A 120 11.30 5.97 -51.47
CA LYS A 120 12.35 5.07 -51.97
C LYS A 120 12.77 4.01 -50.94
N ILE A 121 11.79 3.50 -50.18
CA ILE A 121 12.00 2.43 -49.18
C ILE A 121 11.71 1.06 -49.79
N LEU A 122 10.67 0.98 -50.64
CA LEU A 122 10.37 -0.20 -51.46
C LEU A 122 10.78 0.05 -52.93
N PRO A 123 11.32 -0.96 -53.62
CA PRO A 123 11.51 -0.95 -55.07
C PRO A 123 10.19 -0.74 -55.85
N GLU A 124 10.25 -0.21 -57.06
CA GLU A 124 9.05 0.04 -57.90
C GLU A 124 8.31 -1.25 -58.29
N ASP A 125 9.03 -2.38 -58.38
CA ASP A 125 8.52 -3.70 -58.72
C ASP A 125 7.97 -4.49 -57.51
N ARG A 126 8.03 -3.92 -56.30
CA ARG A 126 7.53 -4.55 -55.07
C ARG A 126 6.39 -3.75 -54.43
N GLU A 127 5.51 -4.43 -53.71
CA GLU A 127 4.36 -3.87 -53.02
C GLU A 127 4.20 -4.44 -51.60
N VAL A 128 3.37 -3.80 -50.78
CA VAL A 128 2.92 -4.37 -49.51
C VAL A 128 1.80 -5.35 -49.80
N THR A 129 2.06 -6.64 -49.64
CA THR A 129 1.06 -7.69 -49.91
C THR A 129 0.12 -7.84 -48.71
N ILE A 130 -1.19 -7.72 -48.93
CA ILE A 130 -2.20 -7.99 -47.91
C ILE A 130 -2.76 -9.41 -48.04
N THR A 131 -3.01 -10.05 -46.91
CA THR A 131 -3.67 -11.37 -46.85
C THR A 131 -5.18 -11.22 -46.69
N ASP A 132 -5.95 -12.24 -47.08
CA ASP A 132 -7.42 -12.23 -46.89
C ASP A 132 -7.84 -12.52 -45.43
N ASP A 133 -6.90 -12.95 -44.58
CA ASP A 133 -7.12 -13.31 -43.18
C ASP A 133 -5.85 -13.02 -42.35
N CYS A 134 -5.94 -13.02 -41.02
CA CYS A 134 -4.79 -12.84 -40.13
C CYS A 134 -4.15 -14.15 -39.66
N THR A 135 -4.81 -15.29 -39.83
CA THR A 135 -4.29 -16.61 -39.41
C THR A 135 -4.47 -17.68 -40.50
N GLY A 136 -3.88 -18.86 -40.31
CA GLY A 136 -4.11 -20.05 -41.12
C GLY A 136 -3.05 -20.33 -42.19
N GLU A 137 -3.12 -21.53 -42.79
CA GLU A 137 -2.09 -22.04 -43.72
C GLU A 137 -2.01 -21.25 -45.04
N LYS A 138 -3.14 -20.71 -45.54
CA LYS A 138 -3.12 -19.83 -46.73
C LYS A 138 -2.35 -18.55 -46.45
N THR A 139 -2.66 -17.87 -45.35
CA THR A 139 -1.97 -16.67 -44.87
C THR A 139 -0.48 -16.95 -44.70
N LYS A 140 -0.13 -18.06 -44.03
CA LYS A 140 1.25 -18.51 -43.83
C LYS A 140 2.01 -18.74 -45.15
N SER A 141 1.35 -19.33 -46.15
CA SER A 141 1.93 -19.52 -47.48
C SER A 141 2.23 -18.19 -48.17
N ILE A 142 1.32 -17.21 -48.09
CA ILE A 142 1.49 -15.88 -48.70
C ILE A 142 2.68 -15.15 -48.07
N ILE A 143 2.80 -15.18 -46.74
CA ILE A 143 3.83 -14.43 -46.00
C ILE A 143 5.15 -15.21 -45.81
N SER A 144 5.32 -16.34 -46.51
CA SER A 144 6.49 -17.22 -46.39
C SER A 144 7.76 -16.61 -47.01
N GLY A 145 7.60 -15.69 -47.97
CA GLY A 145 8.69 -15.01 -48.67
C GLY A 145 9.27 -13.77 -47.96
N ASP A 146 10.15 -13.09 -48.68
CA ASP A 146 10.85 -11.87 -48.24
C ASP A 146 10.05 -10.64 -48.67
N GLY A 147 9.75 -9.73 -47.75
CA GLY A 147 8.91 -8.56 -48.07
C GLY A 147 8.21 -7.94 -46.88
N VAL A 148 7.25 -7.07 -47.18
CA VAL A 148 6.38 -6.41 -46.21
C VAL A 148 4.96 -6.90 -46.45
N PHE A 149 4.37 -7.51 -45.43
CA PHE A 149 3.04 -8.10 -45.48
C PHE A 149 2.12 -7.40 -44.50
N LEU A 150 0.87 -7.13 -44.89
CA LEU A 150 -0.19 -6.66 -44.00
C LEU A 150 -1.17 -7.81 -43.76
N LEU A 151 -1.42 -8.13 -42.50
CA LEU A 151 -2.52 -9.05 -42.17
C LEU A 151 -3.86 -8.32 -42.23
N GLU A 152 -4.92 -9.05 -42.57
CA GLU A 152 -6.27 -8.51 -42.45
C GLU A 152 -6.62 -8.23 -40.97
N ASN A 153 -7.64 -7.39 -40.77
CA ASN A 153 -8.09 -6.86 -39.49
C ASN A 153 -8.28 -7.95 -38.43
N VAL A 154 -7.47 -7.89 -37.36
CA VAL A 154 -7.54 -8.88 -36.26
C VAL A 154 -8.89 -8.88 -35.52
N MET A 155 -9.68 -7.80 -35.61
CA MET A 155 -11.02 -7.72 -35.00
C MET A 155 -12.05 -8.62 -35.68
N PHE A 156 -11.74 -9.16 -36.87
CA PHE A 156 -12.55 -10.21 -37.50
C PHE A 156 -12.45 -11.54 -36.75
N ARG A 157 -11.45 -11.68 -35.85
CA ARG A 157 -11.31 -12.82 -34.94
C ARG A 157 -11.75 -12.44 -33.53
N SER A 158 -12.68 -13.21 -33.00
CA SER A 158 -13.25 -13.07 -31.65
C SER A 158 -12.19 -13.16 -30.55
N GLY A 159 -11.17 -14.00 -30.74
CA GLY A 159 -10.07 -14.15 -29.79
C GLY A 159 -9.20 -12.90 -29.60
N GLU A 160 -9.29 -11.86 -30.43
CA GLU A 160 -8.51 -10.63 -30.21
C GLU A 160 -8.91 -9.90 -28.92
N THR A 161 -10.21 -9.85 -28.63
CA THR A 161 -10.79 -9.10 -27.49
C THR A 161 -11.70 -9.95 -26.61
N SER A 162 -11.54 -11.27 -26.61
CA SER A 162 -12.36 -12.16 -25.78
C SER A 162 -12.14 -11.90 -24.28
N GLU A 163 -13.19 -12.11 -23.50
CA GLU A 163 -13.13 -12.13 -22.04
C GLU A 163 -12.57 -13.47 -21.49
N ASP A 164 -12.45 -14.51 -22.33
CA ASP A 164 -11.81 -15.79 -21.96
C ASP A 164 -10.32 -15.79 -22.33
N ASP A 165 -9.47 -15.75 -21.30
CA ASP A 165 -8.02 -15.79 -21.43
C ASP A 165 -7.50 -16.98 -22.28
N ASN A 166 -8.21 -18.11 -22.29
CA ASN A 166 -7.81 -19.28 -23.09
C ASN A 166 -8.01 -19.03 -24.59
N GLU A 167 -9.11 -18.39 -24.96
CA GLU A 167 -9.43 -18.04 -26.35
C GLU A 167 -8.46 -16.97 -26.87
N VAL A 168 -8.16 -15.98 -26.03
CA VAL A 168 -7.14 -14.96 -26.30
C VAL A 168 -5.78 -15.60 -26.54
N MET A 169 -5.36 -16.50 -25.65
CA MET A 169 -4.06 -17.17 -25.78
C MET A 169 -4.03 -18.12 -26.98
N GLU A 170 -5.14 -18.78 -27.30
CA GLU A 170 -5.24 -19.65 -28.46
C GLU A 170 -5.13 -18.86 -29.77
N PHE A 171 -5.83 -17.74 -29.88
CA PHE A 171 -5.69 -16.86 -31.04
C PHE A 171 -4.27 -16.28 -31.15
N ALA A 172 -3.64 -15.92 -30.01
CA ALA A 172 -2.23 -15.51 -30.00
C ALA A 172 -1.28 -16.61 -30.50
N ARG A 173 -1.53 -17.90 -30.16
CA ARG A 173 -0.79 -19.04 -30.73
C ARG A 173 -1.00 -19.17 -32.22
N GLN A 174 -2.22 -19.02 -32.72
CA GLN A 174 -2.51 -19.07 -34.15
C GLN A 174 -1.79 -17.94 -34.91
N LEU A 175 -1.81 -16.71 -34.37
CA LEU A 175 -1.05 -15.58 -34.91
C LEU A 175 0.45 -15.86 -34.91
N HIS A 176 1.01 -16.33 -33.79
CA HIS A 176 2.43 -16.66 -33.71
C HIS A 176 2.82 -17.76 -34.70
N ASN A 177 2.06 -18.86 -34.78
CA ASN A 177 2.31 -19.97 -35.70
C ASN A 177 2.18 -19.58 -37.17
N THR A 178 1.27 -18.66 -37.49
CA THR A 178 1.08 -18.14 -38.86
C THR A 178 2.23 -17.22 -39.24
N THR A 179 2.58 -16.27 -38.38
CA THR A 179 3.57 -15.23 -38.68
C THR A 179 5.01 -15.71 -38.58
N ASN A 180 5.28 -16.62 -37.63
CA ASN A 180 6.60 -17.17 -37.31
C ASN A 180 7.66 -16.06 -37.15
N CYS A 181 7.32 -15.00 -36.41
CA CYS A 181 8.18 -13.84 -36.23
C CYS A 181 9.17 -14.03 -35.07
N ASP A 182 10.39 -13.53 -35.26
CA ASP A 182 11.48 -13.55 -34.28
C ASP A 182 11.45 -12.35 -33.32
N VAL A 183 11.00 -11.19 -33.79
CA VAL A 183 11.07 -9.90 -33.09
C VAL A 183 9.69 -9.26 -33.02
N TYR A 184 9.35 -8.66 -31.89
CA TYR A 184 8.10 -7.95 -31.68
C TYR A 184 8.34 -6.44 -31.56
N VAL A 185 7.62 -5.64 -32.34
CA VAL A 185 7.67 -4.17 -32.30
C VAL A 185 6.26 -3.63 -32.10
N ASN A 186 6.01 -2.96 -30.98
CA ASN A 186 4.75 -2.27 -30.73
C ASN A 186 4.85 -0.79 -31.09
N ALA A 187 4.24 -0.40 -32.22
CA ALA A 187 4.12 0.97 -32.69
C ALA A 187 2.70 1.54 -32.50
N ASP A 188 1.88 0.94 -31.61
CA ASP A 188 0.50 1.35 -31.30
C ASP A 188 0.42 2.11 -29.95
N PRO A 189 0.45 3.46 -29.96
CA PRO A 189 0.24 4.26 -28.76
C PRO A 189 -1.21 4.35 -28.30
N VAL A 190 -2.18 4.03 -29.16
CA VAL A 190 -3.61 4.22 -28.89
C VAL A 190 -4.14 3.07 -28.04
N THR A 191 -3.70 1.83 -28.28
CA THR A 191 -4.13 0.67 -27.48
C THR A 191 -3.06 0.22 -26.48
N ALA A 192 -2.14 1.11 -26.09
CA ALA A 192 -1.08 0.77 -25.13
C ALA A 192 -1.61 0.40 -23.74
N HIS A 193 -2.85 0.75 -23.41
CA HIS A 193 -3.55 0.34 -22.18
C HIS A 193 -4.31 -0.99 -22.31
N MET A 194 -4.28 -1.64 -23.48
CA MET A 194 -5.04 -2.86 -23.79
C MET A 194 -4.12 -4.09 -23.92
N GLY A 195 -3.19 -4.28 -23.00
CA GLY A 195 -2.20 -5.36 -23.02
C GLY A 195 -2.80 -6.77 -23.04
N GLN A 196 -4.06 -6.92 -22.64
CA GLN A 196 -4.78 -8.19 -22.66
C GLN A 196 -5.18 -8.68 -24.06
N HIS A 197 -5.22 -7.82 -25.09
CA HIS A 197 -5.61 -8.26 -26.43
C HIS A 197 -4.55 -9.18 -27.05
N ALA A 198 -4.99 -10.23 -27.77
CA ALA A 198 -4.11 -11.29 -28.26
C ALA A 198 -2.91 -10.79 -29.07
N SER A 199 -3.13 -9.85 -29.99
CA SER A 199 -2.09 -9.26 -30.84
C SER A 199 -1.13 -8.28 -30.14
N LEU A 200 -1.38 -7.96 -28.87
CA LEU A 200 -0.55 -7.10 -28.02
C LEU A 200 0.27 -7.92 -27.02
N GLY A 201 -0.25 -8.19 -25.82
CA GLY A 201 0.52 -8.83 -24.75
C GLY A 201 0.73 -10.33 -24.92
N PRO A 202 -0.33 -11.15 -25.09
CA PRO A 202 -0.24 -12.61 -25.20
C PRO A 202 0.71 -13.09 -26.30
N VAL A 203 0.68 -12.52 -27.51
CA VAL A 203 1.58 -12.92 -28.61
C VAL A 203 3.06 -12.67 -28.27
N THR A 204 3.38 -11.65 -27.48
CA THR A 204 4.78 -11.38 -27.06
C THR A 204 5.36 -12.50 -26.20
N ARG A 205 4.53 -13.29 -25.52
CA ARG A 205 4.96 -14.42 -24.67
C ARG A 205 5.48 -15.59 -25.51
N LEU A 206 5.07 -15.64 -26.78
CA LEU A 206 5.43 -16.69 -27.73
C LEU A 206 6.63 -16.30 -28.60
N ILE A 207 6.87 -15.00 -28.78
CA ILE A 207 8.03 -14.49 -29.53
C ILE A 207 9.25 -14.48 -28.59
N SER A 208 10.31 -15.21 -28.97
CA SER A 208 11.50 -15.40 -28.14
C SER A 208 12.53 -14.27 -28.27
N GLY A 209 12.51 -13.48 -29.34
CA GLY A 209 13.43 -12.36 -29.53
C GLY A 209 12.96 -11.06 -28.88
N PRO A 210 13.65 -9.94 -29.17
CA PRO A 210 13.40 -8.64 -28.55
C PRO A 210 11.96 -8.14 -28.74
N LYS A 211 11.43 -7.47 -27.71
CA LYS A 211 10.10 -6.86 -27.67
C LYS A 211 10.25 -5.37 -27.41
N VAL A 212 10.11 -4.55 -28.44
CA VAL A 212 10.52 -3.13 -28.38
C VAL A 212 9.38 -2.18 -28.74
N ALA A 213 9.50 -0.93 -28.31
CA ALA A 213 8.59 0.15 -28.68
C ALA A 213 8.97 0.75 -30.05
N GLY A 214 8.00 0.89 -30.94
CA GLY A 214 8.15 1.59 -32.23
C GLY A 214 8.40 3.09 -32.06
N PHE A 215 8.75 3.77 -33.16
CA PHE A 215 9.10 5.20 -33.14
C PHE A 215 7.96 6.07 -32.60
N LEU A 216 6.73 5.86 -33.08
CA LEU A 216 5.57 6.65 -32.66
C LEU A 216 5.30 6.46 -31.17
N LEU A 217 5.18 5.20 -30.71
CA LEU A 217 4.97 4.89 -29.29
C LEU A 217 6.08 5.48 -28.40
N THR A 218 7.34 5.34 -28.79
CA THR A 218 8.48 5.93 -28.06
C THR A 218 8.35 7.46 -27.95
N GLN A 219 7.97 8.13 -29.04
CA GLN A 219 7.85 9.58 -29.09
C GLN A 219 6.71 10.08 -28.18
N GLU A 220 5.56 9.41 -28.22
CA GLU A 220 4.40 9.71 -27.39
C GLU A 220 4.71 9.58 -25.89
N LEU A 221 5.31 8.45 -25.51
CA LEU A 221 5.72 8.19 -24.12
C LEU A 221 6.75 9.21 -23.66
N THR A 222 7.72 9.55 -24.49
CA THR A 222 8.76 10.54 -24.15
C THR A 222 8.16 11.93 -23.93
N ALA A 223 7.22 12.36 -24.78
CA ALA A 223 6.62 13.68 -24.67
C ALA A 223 5.81 13.84 -23.38
N LEU A 224 4.99 12.85 -23.03
CA LEU A 224 4.20 12.89 -21.80
C LEU A 224 5.03 12.62 -20.54
N ASP A 225 6.03 11.72 -20.58
CA ASP A 225 6.93 11.44 -19.46
C ASP A 225 7.77 12.68 -19.13
N SER A 226 8.32 13.35 -20.16
CA SER A 226 9.05 14.61 -19.98
C SER A 226 8.17 15.68 -19.32
N PHE A 227 6.89 15.77 -19.69
CA PHE A 227 5.93 16.68 -19.07
C PHE A 227 5.68 16.32 -17.61
N MET A 228 5.45 15.04 -17.30
CA MET A 228 5.16 14.61 -15.92
C MET A 228 6.38 14.73 -15.00
N ARG A 229 7.61 14.50 -15.50
CA ARG A 229 8.83 14.61 -14.67
C ARG A 229 9.26 16.05 -14.43
N TYR A 230 9.44 16.83 -15.49
CA TYR A 230 10.10 18.13 -15.44
C TYR A 230 9.37 19.19 -16.30
N PRO A 231 8.11 19.54 -15.98
CA PRO A 231 7.42 20.56 -16.74
C PRO A 231 8.02 21.94 -16.43
N HIS A 232 8.18 22.77 -17.46
CA HIS A 232 8.61 24.15 -17.26
C HIS A 232 7.47 24.96 -16.67
N LYS A 233 7.63 25.42 -15.42
CA LYS A 233 6.62 26.23 -14.71
C LYS A 233 6.72 27.72 -15.08
N PRO A 234 5.60 28.46 -15.14
CA PRO A 234 4.24 28.02 -14.83
C PRO A 234 3.61 27.15 -15.92
N VAL A 235 2.89 26.11 -15.51
CA VAL A 235 2.17 25.16 -16.37
C VAL A 235 0.69 25.51 -16.39
N ILE A 236 0.11 25.49 -17.59
CA ILE A 236 -1.33 25.61 -17.79
C ILE A 236 -1.86 24.34 -18.43
N ALA A 237 -2.86 23.74 -17.78
CA ALA A 237 -3.65 22.67 -18.36
C ALA A 237 -5.01 23.20 -18.80
N ILE A 238 -5.34 22.99 -20.07
CA ILE A 238 -6.63 23.32 -20.66
C ILE A 238 -7.38 22.01 -20.87
N ILE A 239 -8.43 21.77 -20.09
CA ILE A 239 -9.22 20.53 -20.09
C ILE A 239 -10.64 20.83 -20.56
N GLY A 240 -11.04 20.25 -21.70
CA GLY A 240 -12.34 20.44 -22.33
C GLY A 240 -13.11 19.16 -22.65
N GLY A 241 -14.10 19.22 -23.53
CA GLY A 241 -14.91 18.06 -23.94
C GLY A 241 -16.20 17.88 -23.14
N ALA A 242 -16.85 16.71 -23.29
CA ALA A 242 -18.20 16.46 -22.76
C ALA A 242 -18.27 15.54 -21.53
N ASN A 243 -17.31 14.62 -21.36
CA ASN A 243 -17.33 13.61 -20.29
C ASN A 243 -16.42 14.05 -19.13
N VAL A 244 -17.02 14.37 -17.98
CA VAL A 244 -16.29 14.81 -16.78
C VAL A 244 -15.58 13.63 -16.15
N SER A 245 -16.29 12.53 -15.91
CA SER A 245 -15.80 11.36 -15.18
C SER A 245 -14.49 10.80 -15.75
N ALA A 246 -14.33 10.77 -17.07
CA ALA A 246 -13.12 10.30 -17.73
C ALA A 246 -11.88 11.22 -17.53
N LYS A 247 -12.05 12.44 -17.01
CA LYS A 247 -10.98 13.45 -16.90
C LYS A 247 -10.65 13.85 -15.46
N VAL A 248 -11.49 13.44 -14.52
CA VAL A 248 -11.37 13.83 -13.12
C VAL A 248 -10.06 13.35 -12.51
N GLU A 249 -9.69 12.10 -12.76
CA GLU A 249 -8.46 11.53 -12.19
C GLU A 249 -7.20 12.21 -12.75
N THR A 250 -7.20 12.54 -14.04
CA THR A 250 -6.16 13.38 -14.64
C THR A 250 -6.06 14.75 -13.95
N MET A 251 -7.19 15.44 -13.74
CA MET A 251 -7.18 16.76 -13.07
C MET A 251 -6.67 16.65 -11.63
N LYS A 252 -7.12 15.65 -10.87
CA LYS A 252 -6.65 15.39 -9.50
C LYS A 252 -5.14 15.17 -9.47
N ASN A 253 -4.60 14.31 -10.34
CA ASN A 253 -3.18 13.98 -10.33
C ASN A 253 -2.31 15.13 -10.80
N LEU A 254 -2.76 15.93 -11.77
CA LEU A 254 -2.06 17.16 -12.15
C LEU A 254 -1.95 18.13 -10.96
N ILE A 255 -2.99 18.22 -10.11
CA ILE A 255 -3.01 19.08 -8.92
C ILE A 255 -2.14 18.50 -7.80
N VAL A 256 -2.40 17.25 -7.40
CA VAL A 256 -1.75 16.58 -6.25
C VAL A 256 -0.25 16.38 -6.49
N TYR A 257 0.16 16.10 -7.72
CA TYR A 257 1.57 15.99 -8.08
C TYR A 257 2.22 17.34 -8.44
N GLU A 258 1.52 18.45 -8.19
CA GLU A 258 1.98 19.82 -8.45
C GLU A 258 2.48 20.03 -9.89
N LYS A 259 1.87 19.36 -10.86
CA LYS A 259 2.23 19.41 -12.29
C LYS A 259 1.53 20.53 -13.04
N VAL A 260 0.52 21.15 -12.44
CA VAL A 260 -0.21 22.28 -13.01
C VAL A 260 -0.23 23.46 -12.04
N ASP A 261 -0.05 24.67 -12.56
CA ASP A 261 -0.20 25.91 -11.77
C ASP A 261 -1.56 26.57 -12.02
N LYS A 262 -2.12 26.40 -13.23
CA LYS A 262 -3.47 26.86 -13.58
C LYS A 262 -4.22 25.84 -14.41
N LEU A 263 -5.47 25.56 -14.04
CA LEU A 263 -6.36 24.64 -14.74
C LEU A 263 -7.51 25.43 -15.38
N ILE A 264 -7.55 25.46 -16.71
CA ILE A 264 -8.63 26.06 -17.49
C ILE A 264 -9.58 24.93 -17.88
N ILE A 265 -10.81 24.97 -17.36
CA ILE A 265 -11.84 23.95 -17.63
C ILE A 265 -12.85 24.56 -18.61
N ILE A 266 -13.08 23.93 -19.75
CA ILE A 266 -13.93 24.45 -20.84
C ILE A 266 -14.86 23.38 -21.40
N GLY A 267 -15.78 23.74 -22.30
CA GLY A 267 -16.73 22.79 -22.88
C GLY A 267 -17.73 22.22 -21.87
N GLY A 268 -18.33 21.08 -22.21
CA GLY A 268 -19.32 20.40 -21.38
C GLY A 268 -18.83 20.08 -19.97
N VAL A 269 -17.54 19.76 -19.83
CA VAL A 269 -16.95 19.45 -18.52
C VAL A 269 -16.92 20.62 -17.54
N ALA A 270 -17.11 21.86 -18.00
CA ALA A 270 -17.13 23.03 -17.12
C ALA A 270 -18.45 23.21 -16.35
N PHE A 271 -19.57 22.66 -16.85
CA PHE A 271 -20.89 22.94 -16.26
C PHE A 271 -21.07 22.39 -14.85
N PRO A 272 -20.61 21.17 -14.50
CA PRO A 272 -20.68 20.70 -13.12
C PRO A 272 -19.89 21.60 -12.15
N PHE A 273 -18.75 22.17 -12.58
CA PHE A 273 -17.96 23.11 -11.78
C PHE A 273 -18.69 24.44 -11.58
N LEU A 274 -19.31 24.98 -12.65
CA LEU A 274 -20.13 26.18 -12.56
C LEU A 274 -21.34 25.98 -11.64
N LYS A 275 -21.99 24.81 -11.72
CA LYS A 275 -23.12 24.46 -10.83
C LYS A 275 -22.69 24.41 -9.37
N VAL A 276 -21.56 23.79 -9.04
CA VAL A 276 -21.00 23.75 -7.68
C VAL A 276 -20.66 25.15 -7.17
N GLN A 277 -20.27 26.08 -8.05
CA GLN A 277 -20.05 27.49 -7.70
C GLN A 277 -21.35 28.32 -7.55
N GLY A 278 -22.52 27.71 -7.72
CA GLY A 278 -23.82 28.36 -7.53
C GLY A 278 -24.42 28.99 -8.78
N TYR A 279 -23.88 28.71 -9.97
CA TYR A 279 -24.49 29.17 -11.22
C TYR A 279 -25.65 28.26 -11.66
N ASP A 280 -26.69 28.87 -12.22
CA ASP A 280 -27.85 28.18 -12.78
C ASP A 280 -27.56 27.75 -14.22
N VAL A 281 -27.11 26.49 -14.38
CA VAL A 281 -26.64 25.90 -15.65
C VAL A 281 -27.25 24.52 -15.91
N ASP A 282 -28.40 24.19 -15.30
CA ASP A 282 -28.99 22.84 -15.35
C ASP A 282 -29.34 22.40 -16.77
N ASN A 283 -29.76 23.33 -17.61
CA ASN A 283 -30.04 23.10 -19.03
C ASN A 283 -28.80 22.80 -19.88
N CYS A 284 -27.59 22.97 -19.34
CA CYS A 284 -26.31 22.80 -20.03
C CYS A 284 -25.52 21.57 -19.58
N ILE A 285 -25.94 20.89 -18.50
CA ILE A 285 -25.30 19.64 -18.07
C ILE A 285 -25.67 18.55 -19.09
N LEU A 286 -24.66 17.90 -19.66
CA LEU A 286 -24.82 16.97 -20.79
C LEU A 286 -25.14 15.53 -20.36
N GLU A 287 -25.05 15.23 -19.06
CA GLU A 287 -25.32 13.91 -18.51
C GLU A 287 -26.83 13.78 -18.25
N GLU A 288 -27.51 12.96 -19.05
CA GLU A 288 -28.96 12.73 -18.95
C GLU A 288 -29.32 11.75 -17.82
N ASP A 289 -28.35 10.95 -17.38
CA ASP A 289 -28.47 10.03 -16.25
C ASP A 289 -28.27 10.79 -14.93
N PRO A 290 -29.28 10.79 -14.02
CA PRO A 290 -29.20 11.46 -12.72
C PRO A 290 -28.02 11.00 -11.84
N ASP A 291 -27.62 9.73 -11.93
CA ASP A 291 -26.53 9.19 -11.13
C ASP A 291 -25.18 9.69 -11.65
N LEU A 292 -25.00 9.74 -12.97
CA LEU A 292 -23.81 10.33 -13.59
C LEU A 292 -23.71 11.82 -13.26
N GLN A 293 -24.82 12.56 -13.36
CA GLN A 293 -24.87 13.98 -13.02
C GLN A 293 -24.45 14.24 -11.57
N THR A 294 -24.95 13.43 -10.64
CA THR A 294 -24.57 13.49 -9.23
C THR A 294 -23.07 13.22 -9.06
N GLN A 295 -22.55 12.18 -9.72
CA GLN A 295 -21.13 11.84 -9.70
C GLN A 295 -20.26 12.96 -10.25
N ALA A 296 -20.66 13.63 -11.34
CA ALA A 296 -19.93 14.74 -11.92
C ALA A 296 -19.88 15.96 -11.00
N LEU A 297 -20.96 16.26 -10.26
CA LEU A 297 -20.98 17.32 -9.25
C LEU A 297 -20.05 17.01 -8.06
N CYS A 298 -20.10 15.77 -7.55
CA CYS A 298 -19.17 15.31 -6.50
C CYS A 298 -17.71 15.44 -6.96
N ASN A 299 -17.42 14.95 -8.16
CA ASN A 299 -16.08 15.02 -8.74
C ASN A 299 -15.59 16.47 -8.94
N ALA A 300 -16.44 17.36 -9.43
CA ALA A 300 -16.13 18.77 -9.58
C ALA A 300 -15.80 19.42 -8.21
N THR A 301 -16.57 19.09 -7.17
CA THR A 301 -16.35 19.56 -5.80
C THR A 301 -14.96 19.13 -5.30
N VAL A 302 -14.61 17.86 -5.48
CA VAL A 302 -13.30 17.32 -5.06
C VAL A 302 -12.15 18.04 -5.76
N VAL A 303 -12.25 18.25 -7.08
CA VAL A 303 -11.19 18.92 -7.84
C VAL A 303 -11.04 20.39 -7.41
N LEU A 304 -12.14 21.10 -7.14
CA LEU A 304 -12.10 22.49 -6.65
C LEU A 304 -11.42 22.58 -5.26
N GLU A 305 -11.75 21.68 -4.34
CA GLU A 305 -11.14 21.67 -3.01
C GLU A 305 -9.65 21.29 -3.05
N LEU A 306 -9.27 20.31 -3.88
CA LEU A 306 -7.86 19.99 -4.11
C LEU A 306 -7.10 21.18 -4.68
N ALA A 307 -7.64 21.84 -5.70
CA ALA A 307 -6.99 23.00 -6.31
C ALA A 307 -6.77 24.12 -5.28
N LYS A 308 -7.76 24.37 -4.41
CA LYS A 308 -7.63 25.33 -3.31
C LYS A 308 -6.56 24.91 -2.30
N GLY A 309 -6.50 23.63 -1.93
CA GLY A 309 -5.51 23.11 -0.98
C GLY A 309 -4.07 23.19 -1.49
N TYR A 310 -3.86 22.97 -2.79
CA TYR A 310 -2.54 22.96 -3.44
C TYR A 310 -2.18 24.30 -4.11
N GLY A 311 -3.05 25.31 -4.04
CA GLY A 311 -2.80 26.64 -4.61
C GLY A 311 -2.86 26.71 -6.14
N VAL A 312 -3.62 25.83 -6.79
CA VAL A 312 -3.84 25.82 -8.25
C VAL A 312 -4.99 26.77 -8.62
N ASP A 313 -4.76 27.65 -9.58
CA ASP A 313 -5.78 28.61 -10.07
C ASP A 313 -6.74 27.91 -11.05
N ILE A 314 -8.00 27.73 -10.66
CA ILE A 314 -9.06 27.20 -11.53
C ILE A 314 -9.72 28.34 -12.30
N ILE A 315 -9.78 28.21 -13.63
CA ILE A 315 -10.44 29.17 -14.52
C ILE A 315 -11.59 28.48 -15.24
N LEU A 316 -12.80 28.98 -15.00
CA LEU A 316 -14.03 28.53 -15.64
C LEU A 316 -14.51 29.57 -16.68
N PRO A 317 -15.36 29.16 -17.65
CA PRO A 317 -15.95 30.08 -18.61
C PRO A 317 -16.83 31.13 -17.93
N VAL A 318 -16.89 32.33 -18.50
CA VAL A 318 -17.71 33.46 -18.01
C VAL A 318 -18.84 33.84 -18.96
N ASP A 319 -18.81 33.31 -20.18
CA ASP A 319 -19.84 33.43 -21.21
C ASP A 319 -19.77 32.24 -22.18
N HIS A 320 -20.92 31.92 -22.77
CA HIS A 320 -21.10 30.82 -23.71
C HIS A 320 -21.86 31.27 -24.95
N LEU A 321 -21.59 30.61 -26.08
CA LEU A 321 -22.44 30.69 -27.26
C LEU A 321 -23.57 29.67 -27.11
N MET A 322 -24.80 30.15 -26.96
CA MET A 322 -25.98 29.33 -26.70
C MET A 322 -26.96 29.38 -27.87
N ALA A 323 -27.57 28.23 -28.21
CA ALA A 323 -28.56 28.13 -29.28
C ALA A 323 -29.67 27.14 -28.94
N LYS A 324 -30.77 27.15 -29.70
CA LYS A 324 -31.81 26.11 -29.61
C LYS A 324 -31.25 24.76 -30.10
N LEU A 325 -31.95 23.66 -29.79
CA LEU A 325 -31.57 22.32 -30.28
C LEU A 325 -31.45 22.24 -31.81
N THR A 326 -32.21 23.08 -32.53
CA THR A 326 -32.17 23.20 -33.99
C THR A 326 -30.93 23.93 -34.53
N GLY A 327 -30.08 24.48 -33.66
CA GLY A 327 -28.89 25.26 -34.03
C GLY A 327 -29.17 26.70 -34.49
N LEU A 328 -30.43 27.12 -34.59
CA LEU A 328 -30.80 28.45 -35.13
C LEU A 328 -30.64 29.57 -34.08
N ASN A 329 -30.16 30.73 -34.54
CA ASN A 329 -29.98 32.00 -33.80
C ASN A 329 -29.08 31.88 -32.54
N PRO A 330 -27.77 31.66 -32.69
CA PRO A 330 -26.85 31.60 -31.56
C PRO A 330 -26.69 32.97 -30.88
N GLU A 331 -26.72 33.00 -29.56
CA GLU A 331 -26.54 34.20 -28.74
C GLU A 331 -25.37 34.03 -27.76
N ASN A 332 -24.56 35.07 -27.58
CA ASN A 332 -23.54 35.09 -26.54
C ASN A 332 -24.18 35.47 -25.19
N VAL A 333 -24.13 34.54 -24.24
CA VAL A 333 -24.79 34.67 -22.94
C VAL A 333 -23.74 34.56 -21.83
N LYS A 334 -23.67 35.58 -20.97
CA LYS A 334 -22.85 35.53 -19.74
C LYS A 334 -23.39 34.46 -18.80
N VAL A 335 -22.52 33.74 -18.10
CA VAL A 335 -22.92 32.64 -17.20
C VAL A 335 -23.99 33.08 -16.18
N ASN A 336 -23.85 34.27 -15.60
CA ASN A 336 -24.82 34.81 -14.61
C ASN A 336 -26.23 35.08 -15.19
N ASN A 337 -26.36 35.07 -16.52
CA ASN A 337 -27.58 35.41 -17.25
C ASN A 337 -28.24 34.18 -17.90
N ILE A 338 -27.74 32.96 -17.69
CA ILE A 338 -28.28 31.73 -18.35
C ILE A 338 -29.74 31.42 -17.94
N LYS A 339 -30.23 32.03 -16.87
CA LYS A 339 -31.63 31.96 -16.40
C LYS A 339 -32.65 32.66 -17.32
N GLY A 340 -33.94 32.40 -17.06
CA GLY A 340 -35.06 33.13 -17.69
C GLY A 340 -35.20 32.82 -19.18
N ARG A 341 -35.11 33.84 -20.05
CA ARG A 341 -35.30 33.69 -21.51
C ARG A 341 -34.30 32.72 -22.17
N PHE A 342 -33.16 32.50 -21.52
CA PHE A 342 -32.07 31.64 -22.02
C PHE A 342 -32.11 30.20 -21.47
N ALA A 343 -33.01 29.89 -20.52
CA ALA A 343 -33.11 28.57 -19.89
C ALA A 343 -33.49 27.45 -20.89
N LYS A 344 -34.03 27.80 -22.06
CA LYS A 344 -34.38 26.85 -23.14
C LYS A 344 -33.28 26.64 -24.18
N LEU A 345 -32.15 27.34 -24.05
CA LEU A 345 -31.01 27.20 -24.96
C LEU A 345 -29.99 26.23 -24.36
N LYS A 346 -29.19 25.58 -25.22
CA LYS A 346 -28.02 24.80 -24.81
C LYS A 346 -26.75 25.54 -25.18
N ALA A 347 -25.71 25.41 -24.36
CA ALA A 347 -24.38 25.92 -24.67
C ALA A 347 -23.65 24.98 -25.63
N TYR A 348 -23.15 25.52 -26.74
CA TYR A 348 -22.44 24.74 -27.76
C TYR A 348 -20.97 25.13 -27.90
N ASP A 349 -20.59 26.31 -27.45
CA ASP A 349 -19.21 26.81 -27.45
C ASP A 349 -19.00 27.88 -26.36
N ILE A 350 -17.77 28.33 -26.16
CA ILE A 350 -17.43 29.44 -25.25
C ILE A 350 -17.52 30.81 -25.95
N GLY A 351 -17.83 31.85 -25.18
CA GLY A 351 -17.98 33.21 -25.68
C GLY A 351 -16.68 34.05 -25.68
N PRO A 352 -16.72 35.25 -26.28
CA PRO A 352 -15.55 36.12 -26.43
C PRO A 352 -14.97 36.66 -25.11
N CYS A 353 -15.79 36.80 -24.04
CA CYS A 353 -15.27 37.23 -22.74
C CYS A 353 -14.39 36.13 -22.12
N THR A 354 -14.77 34.87 -22.28
CA THR A 354 -14.02 33.69 -21.85
C THR A 354 -12.69 33.60 -22.58
N ILE A 355 -12.66 33.81 -23.90
CA ILE A 355 -11.41 33.84 -24.67
C ILE A 355 -10.47 34.94 -24.16
N THR A 356 -11.01 36.13 -23.88
CA THR A 356 -10.23 37.25 -23.34
C THR A 356 -9.63 36.90 -21.96
N LEU A 357 -10.40 36.21 -21.11
CA LEU A 357 -9.94 35.71 -19.80
C LEU A 357 -8.83 34.68 -19.95
N ILE A 358 -9.01 33.68 -20.82
CA ILE A 358 -8.02 32.64 -21.11
C ILE A 358 -6.72 33.29 -21.60
N LYS A 359 -6.79 34.19 -22.59
CA LYS A 359 -5.63 34.93 -23.11
C LYS A 359 -4.88 35.67 -22.01
N LYS A 360 -5.59 36.29 -21.05
CA LYS A 360 -4.97 36.98 -19.91
C LYS A 360 -4.28 36.00 -18.98
N LYS A 361 -4.91 34.87 -18.66
CA LYS A 361 -4.41 33.86 -17.72
C LYS A 361 -3.26 33.04 -18.30
N MET A 362 -3.18 32.91 -19.62
CA MET A 362 -2.09 32.23 -20.34
C MET A 362 -0.74 32.95 -20.23
N ARG A 363 -0.74 34.27 -20.06
CA ARG A 363 0.49 35.08 -20.02
C ARG A 363 1.53 34.53 -19.03
N GLY A 364 2.76 34.41 -19.52
CA GLY A 364 3.91 33.97 -18.72
C GLY A 364 3.97 32.46 -18.48
N SER A 365 3.04 31.66 -19.03
CA SER A 365 3.14 30.20 -18.96
C SER A 365 4.30 29.68 -19.81
N LYS A 366 5.04 28.72 -19.27
CA LYS A 366 6.16 28.08 -19.96
C LYS A 366 5.79 26.72 -20.55
N THR A 367 4.77 26.07 -20.01
CA THR A 367 4.24 24.81 -20.56
C THR A 367 2.73 24.88 -20.70
N ILE A 368 2.20 24.40 -21.82
CA ILE A 368 0.77 24.27 -22.07
C ILE A 368 0.45 22.81 -22.39
N ILE A 369 -0.54 22.26 -21.70
CA ILE A 369 -1.15 20.98 -22.04
C ILE A 369 -2.62 21.20 -22.39
N PHE A 370 -3.06 20.77 -23.57
CA PHE A 370 -4.41 20.98 -24.07
C PHE A 370 -5.10 19.65 -24.39
N ASN A 371 -6.19 19.35 -23.68
CA ASN A 371 -6.98 18.15 -23.85
C ASN A 371 -8.49 18.43 -23.82
N GLY A 372 -9.15 18.38 -24.97
CA GLY A 372 -10.60 18.51 -25.13
C GLY A 372 -11.01 19.88 -25.67
N ILE A 373 -11.90 19.87 -26.66
CA ILE A 373 -12.41 21.05 -27.36
C ILE A 373 -13.42 21.84 -26.51
N ALA A 374 -13.60 23.13 -26.80
CA ALA A 374 -14.58 23.99 -26.13
C ALA A 374 -15.98 23.87 -26.75
N GLY A 375 -16.03 23.85 -28.08
CA GLY A 375 -17.21 23.59 -28.91
C GLY A 375 -16.90 22.63 -30.05
N LYS A 376 -17.93 22.25 -30.82
CA LYS A 376 -17.87 21.25 -31.90
C LYS A 376 -16.99 21.74 -33.06
N TYR A 377 -15.78 21.19 -33.21
CA TYR A 377 -14.83 21.65 -34.23
C TYR A 377 -15.24 21.27 -35.66
N GLU A 378 -16.10 20.26 -35.82
CA GLU A 378 -16.68 19.88 -37.11
C GLU A 378 -17.72 20.89 -37.60
N ASP A 379 -18.39 21.58 -36.68
CA ASP A 379 -19.50 22.49 -36.95
C ASP A 379 -19.01 23.94 -37.09
N GLU A 380 -19.17 24.53 -38.28
CA GLU A 380 -18.73 25.90 -38.56
C GLU A 380 -19.36 26.94 -37.61
N MET A 381 -20.57 26.68 -37.11
CA MET A 381 -21.28 27.59 -36.20
C MET A 381 -20.75 27.52 -34.75
N PHE A 382 -20.22 26.37 -34.33
CA PHE A 382 -19.87 26.10 -32.93
C PHE A 382 -18.40 25.70 -32.71
N CYS A 383 -17.53 26.03 -33.67
CA CYS A 383 -16.09 25.76 -33.59
C CYS A 383 -15.25 26.99 -33.17
N HIS A 384 -15.87 28.17 -33.05
CA HIS A 384 -15.15 29.44 -32.91
C HIS A 384 -14.26 29.50 -31.67
N GLY A 385 -14.79 29.14 -30.50
CA GLY A 385 -14.06 29.12 -29.23
C GLY A 385 -12.92 28.12 -29.23
N THR A 386 -13.15 26.91 -29.76
CA THR A 386 -12.09 25.90 -29.96
C THR A 386 -10.98 26.44 -30.86
N ASN A 387 -11.34 27.06 -31.99
CA ASN A 387 -10.37 27.63 -32.93
C ASN A 387 -9.57 28.78 -32.31
N GLN A 388 -10.23 29.66 -31.55
CA GLN A 388 -9.54 30.76 -30.87
C GLN A 388 -8.59 30.28 -29.77
N ILE A 389 -8.95 29.22 -29.02
CA ILE A 389 -8.00 28.60 -28.07
C ILE A 389 -6.80 28.03 -28.81
N LEU A 390 -7.01 27.30 -29.91
CA LEU A 390 -5.92 26.77 -30.71
C LEU A 390 -5.01 27.88 -31.25
N ASP A 391 -5.58 28.98 -31.75
CA ASP A 391 -4.81 30.13 -32.20
C ASP A 391 -3.99 30.74 -31.06
N LEU A 392 -4.56 30.84 -29.85
CA LEU A 392 -3.84 31.30 -28.65
C LEU A 392 -2.71 30.35 -28.28
N VAL A 393 -2.94 29.03 -28.28
CA VAL A 393 -1.93 28.01 -27.97
C VAL A 393 -0.81 28.05 -29.01
N PHE A 394 -1.14 28.12 -30.29
CA PHE A 394 -0.17 28.17 -31.38
C PHE A 394 0.68 29.45 -31.34
N ALA A 395 0.06 30.60 -31.08
CA ALA A 395 0.76 31.88 -30.96
C ALA A 395 1.55 32.01 -29.65
N HIS A 396 1.29 31.19 -28.63
CA HIS A 396 2.00 31.28 -27.36
C HIS A 396 3.46 30.82 -27.47
N GLU A 397 4.38 31.63 -26.95
CA GLU A 397 5.84 31.37 -26.93
C GLU A 397 6.25 30.45 -25.77
N ALA A 398 5.40 29.48 -25.41
CA ALA A 398 5.72 28.49 -24.39
C ALA A 398 6.94 27.63 -24.81
N GLU A 399 7.71 27.18 -23.82
CA GLU A 399 8.85 26.28 -24.00
C GLU A 399 8.40 24.87 -24.43
N SER A 400 7.18 24.46 -24.04
CA SER A 400 6.56 23.21 -24.47
C SER A 400 5.04 23.33 -24.59
N LYS A 401 4.47 22.81 -25.67
CA LYS A 401 3.02 22.77 -25.93
C LYS A 401 2.63 21.35 -26.34
N ILE A 402 1.76 20.71 -25.57
CA ILE A 402 1.27 19.34 -25.85
C ILE A 402 -0.23 19.40 -26.09
N ILE A 403 -0.67 19.01 -27.28
CA ILE A 403 -2.08 18.86 -27.62
C ILE A 403 -2.38 17.37 -27.67
N LEU A 404 -3.25 16.90 -26.78
CA LEU A 404 -3.60 15.49 -26.65
C LEU A 404 -5.12 15.26 -26.71
N GLY A 405 -5.50 14.01 -26.93
CA GLY A 405 -6.89 13.60 -27.12
C GLY A 405 -7.34 13.72 -28.57
N LEU A 406 -8.15 12.75 -29.00
CA LEU A 406 -8.54 12.56 -30.40
C LEU A 406 -9.12 13.84 -31.02
N HIS A 407 -10.13 14.44 -30.39
CA HIS A 407 -10.79 15.63 -30.91
C HIS A 407 -9.92 16.89 -30.87
N SER A 408 -9.08 17.07 -29.85
CA SER A 408 -8.18 18.24 -29.77
C SER A 408 -7.10 18.18 -30.85
N ALA A 409 -6.52 16.99 -31.07
CA ALA A 409 -5.53 16.77 -32.12
C ALA A 409 -6.15 16.90 -33.52
N ALA A 410 -7.37 16.40 -33.72
CA ALA A 410 -8.12 16.57 -34.98
C ALA A 410 -8.45 18.05 -35.24
N ALA A 411 -8.95 18.78 -34.24
CA ALA A 411 -9.23 20.21 -34.35
C ALA A 411 -7.96 21.02 -34.65
N ALA A 412 -6.85 20.73 -33.95
CA ALA A 412 -5.54 21.34 -34.22
C ALA A 412 -5.09 21.09 -35.66
N GLN A 413 -5.23 19.87 -36.16
CA GLN A 413 -4.87 19.52 -37.53
C GLN A 413 -5.76 20.24 -38.56
N LYS A 414 -7.08 20.24 -38.37
CA LYS A 414 -8.02 20.98 -39.23
C LYS A 414 -7.65 22.46 -39.28
N ARG A 415 -7.23 23.04 -38.14
CA ARG A 415 -6.80 24.44 -38.06
C ARG A 415 -5.47 24.71 -38.78
N LEU A 416 -4.53 23.77 -38.75
CA LEU A 416 -3.23 23.88 -39.42
C LEU A 416 -3.29 23.58 -40.93
N GLY A 417 -4.26 22.78 -41.37
CA GLY A 417 -4.34 22.28 -42.74
C GLY A 417 -3.13 21.39 -43.07
N SER A 418 -2.43 21.69 -44.16
CA SER A 418 -1.20 21.00 -44.57
C SER A 418 0.07 21.53 -43.90
N LYS A 419 -0.02 22.59 -43.09
CA LYS A 419 1.14 23.19 -42.43
C LYS A 419 1.61 22.32 -41.26
N PRO A 420 2.92 22.24 -41.01
CA PRO A 420 3.42 21.58 -39.81
C PRO A 420 3.00 22.35 -38.55
N PRO A 421 2.94 21.67 -37.38
CA PRO A 421 2.71 22.34 -36.11
C PRO A 421 3.75 23.44 -35.84
N PRO A 422 3.37 24.55 -35.17
CA PRO A 422 4.33 25.57 -34.76
C PRO A 422 5.44 25.01 -33.87
N ALA A 423 6.58 25.70 -33.82
CA ALA A 423 7.71 25.29 -33.01
C ALA A 423 7.29 24.98 -31.56
N ARG A 424 7.90 23.92 -30.99
CA ARG A 424 7.66 23.43 -29.63
C ARG A 424 6.22 22.94 -29.37
N THR A 425 5.44 22.68 -30.42
CA THR A 425 4.11 22.06 -30.34
C THR A 425 4.19 20.58 -30.72
N TYR A 426 3.78 19.72 -29.79
CA TYR A 426 3.63 18.29 -30.00
C TYR A 426 2.14 17.94 -30.11
N LEU A 427 1.75 17.31 -31.22
CA LEU A 427 0.40 16.78 -31.43
C LEU A 427 0.40 15.29 -31.13
N SER A 428 -0.20 14.90 -30.00
CA SER A 428 -0.27 13.50 -29.57
C SER A 428 -1.41 12.74 -30.25
N THR A 429 -1.14 11.51 -30.61
CA THR A 429 -2.05 10.53 -31.21
C THR A 429 -2.61 9.53 -30.19
N MET A 430 -2.14 9.54 -28.94
CA MET A 430 -2.53 8.56 -27.89
C MET A 430 -4.02 8.54 -27.55
N GLY A 431 -4.79 9.56 -27.97
CA GLY A 431 -6.22 9.61 -27.68
C GLY A 431 -6.50 9.60 -26.18
N GLU A 432 -7.40 8.72 -25.74
CA GLU A 432 -7.75 8.50 -24.33
C GLU A 432 -6.60 7.90 -23.51
N THR A 433 -5.72 7.12 -24.14
CA THR A 433 -4.53 6.54 -23.48
C THR A 433 -3.60 7.61 -22.92
N GLY A 434 -3.53 8.78 -23.57
CA GLY A 434 -2.77 9.92 -23.06
C GLY A 434 -3.38 10.50 -21.78
N LEU A 435 -4.70 10.45 -21.61
CA LEU A 435 -5.36 10.85 -20.35
C LEU A 435 -5.14 9.82 -19.26
N LYS A 436 -5.28 8.53 -19.57
CA LYS A 436 -4.98 7.42 -18.66
C LYS A 436 -3.55 7.51 -18.13
N PHE A 437 -2.59 7.80 -19.00
CA PHE A 437 -1.19 8.05 -18.63
C PHE A 437 -1.04 9.22 -17.63
N LEU A 438 -1.71 10.35 -17.88
CA LEU A 438 -1.67 11.51 -16.97
C LEU A 438 -2.45 11.25 -15.68
N ALA A 439 -3.45 10.38 -15.71
CA ALA A 439 -4.16 9.85 -14.55
C ALA A 439 -3.34 8.79 -13.79
N GLY A 440 -2.14 8.43 -14.25
CA GLY A 440 -1.30 7.43 -13.60
C GLY A 440 -1.79 5.98 -13.74
N GLU A 441 -2.72 5.72 -14.67
CA GLU A 441 -3.17 4.37 -15.00
C GLU A 441 -2.08 3.56 -15.69
N GLU A 442 -2.21 2.23 -15.59
CA GLU A 442 -1.26 1.30 -16.19
C GLU A 442 -1.43 1.18 -17.70
N LEU A 443 -0.36 1.44 -18.45
CA LEU A 443 -0.27 1.11 -19.87
C LEU A 443 0.17 -0.34 -20.04
N THR A 444 -0.75 -1.26 -19.78
CA THR A 444 -0.51 -2.71 -19.64
C THR A 444 0.21 -3.36 -20.82
N ALA A 445 0.06 -2.85 -22.05
CA ALA A 445 0.79 -3.38 -23.21
C ALA A 445 2.31 -3.13 -23.11
N LEU A 446 2.74 -2.12 -22.35
CA LEU A 446 4.16 -1.80 -22.16
C LEU A 446 4.85 -2.82 -21.24
N ASN A 447 4.13 -3.51 -20.36
CA ASN A 447 4.68 -4.56 -19.50
C ASN A 447 5.24 -5.74 -20.29
N HIS A 448 4.85 -5.84 -21.56
CA HIS A 448 5.28 -6.87 -22.48
C HIS A 448 6.47 -6.45 -23.36
N LEU A 449 6.99 -5.24 -23.17
CA LEU A 449 8.16 -4.71 -23.87
C LEU A 449 9.39 -4.70 -22.95
N ASP A 450 10.55 -4.99 -23.54
CA ASP A 450 11.85 -4.98 -22.91
C ASP A 450 12.22 -3.56 -22.44
N ASP A 451 12.79 -3.45 -21.25
CA ASP A 451 13.28 -2.17 -20.73
C ASP A 451 14.66 -1.81 -21.31
N LEU A 452 14.92 -0.51 -21.41
CA LEU A 452 16.23 0.03 -21.73
C LEU A 452 17.22 -0.44 -20.65
N PRO A 453 18.39 -0.98 -21.04
CA PRO A 453 19.43 -1.29 -20.06
C PRO A 453 19.77 -0.01 -19.30
N ALA A 454 19.72 -0.08 -17.97
CA ALA A 454 19.81 1.08 -17.10
C ALA A 454 21.05 1.93 -17.44
N LYS A 455 20.83 3.11 -18.03
CA LYS A 455 21.86 4.14 -18.10
C LYS A 455 22.00 4.68 -16.68
N THR A 456 23.07 4.29 -16.01
CA THR A 456 23.61 5.03 -14.87
C THR A 456 23.72 6.50 -15.29
N HIS A 457 23.00 7.38 -14.57
CA HIS A 457 22.93 8.84 -14.72
C HIS A 457 21.68 9.38 -15.43
N LEU A 458 20.64 9.68 -14.63
CA LEU A 458 19.88 10.94 -14.63
C LEU A 458 19.11 11.03 -13.29
N LYS A 459 19.43 12.05 -12.47
CA LYS A 459 18.83 12.32 -11.15
C LYS A 459 17.50 13.11 -11.25
N PRO A 460 16.51 12.89 -10.37
CA PRO A 460 15.53 13.91 -9.97
C PRO A 460 15.75 14.45 -8.55
N LYS A 461 15.77 15.80 -8.47
CA LYS A 461 15.75 16.78 -7.34
C LYS A 461 16.74 16.60 -6.19
N GLU A 462 17.21 17.73 -5.65
CA GLU A 462 18.17 17.70 -4.55
C GLU A 462 17.62 16.89 -3.38
N PRO A 463 18.46 16.01 -2.84
CA PRO A 463 18.00 14.74 -2.33
C PRO A 463 17.60 14.91 -0.87
N VAL A 464 16.56 14.20 -0.43
CA VAL A 464 16.70 13.50 0.86
C VAL A 464 17.96 12.67 0.67
N LYS A 465 19.10 13.11 1.25
CA LYS A 465 20.46 12.58 0.96
C LYS A 465 20.36 11.13 0.53
N GLU A 466 20.41 10.90 -0.78
CA GLU A 466 20.04 9.61 -1.36
C GLU A 466 20.96 8.58 -0.73
N LYS A 467 20.39 7.73 0.11
CA LYS A 467 21.20 6.78 0.86
C LYS A 467 21.54 5.65 -0.09
N ILE A 468 22.83 5.45 -0.34
CA ILE A 468 23.32 4.37 -1.19
C ILE A 468 23.06 3.03 -0.51
N ASN A 469 22.40 2.10 -1.21
CA ASN A 469 22.24 0.76 -0.68
C ASN A 469 23.59 0.03 -0.75
N LEU A 470 24.20 -0.27 0.40
CA LEU A 470 25.49 -0.97 0.49
C LEU A 470 25.47 -2.33 -0.22
N ASN A 471 24.31 -2.96 -0.32
CA ASN A 471 24.11 -4.27 -0.96
C ASN A 471 23.95 -4.19 -2.47
N ALA A 472 23.38 -3.11 -2.98
CA ALA A 472 23.21 -2.92 -4.43
C ALA A 472 24.41 -2.19 -5.07
N ALA A 473 25.16 -1.41 -4.28
CA ALA A 473 26.19 -0.53 -4.79
C ALA A 473 27.48 -1.25 -5.22
N ASN A 474 28.11 -0.73 -6.26
CA ASN A 474 29.44 -1.12 -6.72
C ASN A 474 30.56 -0.19 -6.17
N ILE A 475 31.83 -0.52 -6.43
CA ILE A 475 33.00 0.23 -5.90
C ILE A 475 32.96 1.71 -6.31
N GLU A 476 32.57 1.99 -7.56
CA GLU A 476 32.53 3.34 -8.12
C GLU A 476 31.39 4.17 -7.51
N GLU A 477 30.23 3.55 -7.29
CA GLU A 477 29.08 4.13 -6.61
C GLU A 477 29.37 4.43 -5.14
N LEU A 478 29.97 3.49 -4.40
CA LEU A 478 30.36 3.67 -2.99
C LEU A 478 31.36 4.82 -2.83
N GLY A 479 32.41 4.86 -3.65
CA GLY A 479 33.39 5.95 -3.61
C GLY A 479 32.76 7.32 -3.90
N LYS A 480 31.84 7.38 -4.89
CA LYS A 480 31.21 8.63 -5.35
C LYS A 480 30.13 9.15 -4.40
N PHE A 481 29.26 8.28 -3.87
CA PHE A 481 28.15 8.68 -3.00
C PHE A 481 28.56 8.87 -1.55
N LEU A 482 29.47 8.04 -1.03
CA LEU A 482 29.93 8.12 0.37
C LEU A 482 31.13 9.05 0.54
N LYS A 483 31.73 9.53 -0.56
CA LYS A 483 32.95 10.35 -0.59
C LYS A 483 34.12 9.70 0.18
N ILE A 484 34.32 8.39 -0.04
CA ILE A 484 35.38 7.58 0.58
C ILE A 484 36.45 7.18 -0.44
N GLU A 485 37.67 6.88 0.02
CA GLU A 485 38.77 6.47 -0.85
C GLU A 485 38.51 5.14 -1.56
N SER A 486 39.11 4.96 -2.74
CA SER A 486 38.93 3.74 -3.55
C SER A 486 39.39 2.45 -2.85
N GLY A 487 40.39 2.53 -1.96
CA GLY A 487 40.81 1.44 -1.09
C GLY A 487 39.71 1.06 -0.08
N MET A 488 39.05 2.05 0.50
CA MET A 488 37.95 1.84 1.45
C MET A 488 36.71 1.27 0.77
N ALA A 489 36.32 1.78 -0.40
CA ALA A 489 35.21 1.22 -1.18
C ALA A 489 35.47 -0.24 -1.60
N LYS A 490 36.72 -0.59 -1.95
CA LYS A 490 37.14 -1.98 -2.19
C LYS A 490 37.02 -2.84 -0.93
N ASN A 491 37.42 -2.32 0.22
CA ASN A 491 37.28 -3.03 1.50
C ASN A 491 35.80 -3.28 1.83
N ILE A 492 34.91 -2.30 1.60
CA ILE A 492 33.44 -2.46 1.80
C ILE A 492 32.90 -3.57 0.90
N ILE A 493 33.25 -3.60 -0.39
CA ILE A 493 32.78 -4.62 -1.34
C ILE A 493 33.41 -6.00 -1.05
N SER A 494 34.67 -6.04 -0.64
CA SER A 494 35.34 -7.28 -0.25
C SER A 494 34.70 -7.88 0.99
N TYR A 495 34.44 -7.04 2.00
CA TYR A 495 33.76 -7.44 3.22
C TYR A 495 32.31 -7.87 2.94
N LYS A 496 31.59 -7.16 2.05
CA LYS A 496 30.27 -7.59 1.56
C LYS A 496 30.31 -9.00 0.98
N LYS A 497 31.32 -9.33 0.16
CA LYS A 497 31.47 -10.68 -0.40
C LYS A 497 31.74 -11.75 0.66
N GLU A 498 32.34 -11.36 1.78
CA GLU A 498 32.62 -12.24 2.91
C GLU A 498 31.38 -12.49 3.76
N ILE A 499 30.53 -11.47 3.95
CA ILE A 499 29.33 -11.54 4.80
C ILE A 499 28.01 -11.76 4.03
N GLY A 500 28.04 -11.74 2.69
CA GLY A 500 26.86 -11.77 1.82
C GLY A 500 26.25 -10.39 1.56
N GLU A 501 25.47 -9.89 2.51
CA GLU A 501 24.83 -8.57 2.47
C GLU A 501 24.98 -7.86 3.82
N PHE A 502 25.18 -6.54 3.78
CA PHE A 502 25.04 -5.65 4.92
C PHE A 502 23.56 -5.62 5.32
N GLU A 503 23.19 -6.28 6.40
CA GLU A 503 21.87 -6.16 7.01
C GLU A 503 21.65 -4.79 7.64
N ARG A 504 22.75 -4.17 8.12
CA ARG A 504 22.75 -2.87 8.79
C ARG A 504 24.00 -2.10 8.40
N VAL A 505 23.89 -0.77 8.40
CA VAL A 505 25.03 0.10 8.05
C VAL A 505 26.16 -0.03 9.07
N SER A 506 25.86 -0.33 10.34
CA SER A 506 26.81 -0.56 11.44
C SER A 506 27.83 -1.68 11.21
N GLN A 507 27.54 -2.64 10.35
CA GLN A 507 28.50 -3.69 9.98
C GLN A 507 29.73 -3.12 9.23
N LEU A 508 29.67 -1.87 8.75
CA LEU A 508 30.83 -1.16 8.19
C LEU A 508 31.99 -0.99 9.17
N PHE A 509 31.76 -1.00 10.49
CA PHE A 509 32.86 -0.93 11.47
C PHE A 509 33.82 -2.11 11.40
N SER A 510 33.37 -3.25 10.87
CA SER A 510 34.19 -4.44 10.70
C SER A 510 34.98 -4.43 9.38
N VAL A 511 34.74 -3.42 8.53
CA VAL A 511 35.50 -3.22 7.29
C VAL A 511 36.85 -2.59 7.63
N PRO A 512 37.98 -3.20 7.20
CA PRO A 512 39.31 -2.66 7.43
C PRO A 512 39.43 -1.20 6.94
N GLY A 513 39.83 -0.29 7.85
CA GLY A 513 40.03 1.12 7.56
C GLY A 513 38.82 2.03 7.80
N ILE A 514 37.67 1.52 8.25
CA ILE A 514 36.52 2.36 8.65
C ILE A 514 36.58 2.62 10.16
N ASP A 515 36.89 3.87 10.53
CA ASP A 515 36.84 4.34 11.92
C ASP A 515 35.49 5.04 12.25
N LEU A 516 35.33 5.49 13.51
CA LEU A 516 34.12 6.19 13.98
C LEU A 516 33.78 7.44 13.16
N LYS A 517 34.78 8.13 12.62
CA LYS A 517 34.60 9.37 11.85
C LYS A 517 34.11 9.06 10.44
N GLU A 518 34.70 8.08 9.78
CA GLU A 518 34.26 7.64 8.45
C GLU A 518 32.92 6.91 8.51
N TYR A 519 32.67 6.13 9.55
CA TYR A 519 31.36 5.54 9.81
C TYR A 519 30.26 6.59 9.93
N ALA A 520 30.47 7.64 10.73
CA ALA A 520 29.50 8.72 10.93
C ALA A 520 29.16 9.45 9.62
N LYS A 521 30.13 9.56 8.70
CA LYS A 521 29.95 10.13 7.36
C LYS A 521 29.18 9.19 6.44
N ILE A 522 29.49 7.89 6.47
CA ILE A 522 28.84 6.89 5.62
C ILE A 522 27.37 6.67 6.06
N ARG A 523 27.09 6.55 7.36
CA ARG A 523 25.74 6.20 7.88
C ARG A 523 24.63 7.17 7.50
N GLU A 524 24.97 8.44 7.32
CA GLU A 524 24.00 9.46 6.90
C GLU A 524 23.58 9.30 5.42
N HIS A 525 24.37 8.58 4.64
CA HIS A 525 24.26 8.49 3.18
C HIS A 525 24.21 7.04 2.71
N ALA A 526 23.97 6.06 3.59
CA ALA A 526 23.90 4.64 3.25
C ALA A 526 22.69 3.96 3.89
N VAL A 527 22.10 2.99 3.20
CA VAL A 527 21.09 2.05 3.71
C VAL A 527 21.51 0.62 3.39
N ALA A 528 20.95 -0.33 4.11
CA ALA A 528 21.10 -1.76 3.85
C ALA A 528 19.89 -2.33 3.07
N LEU A 529 18.67 -1.91 3.43
CA LEU A 529 17.37 -2.45 2.99
C LEU A 529 16.29 -1.33 2.88
N PRO A 530 15.14 -1.54 2.20
CA PRO A 530 14.03 -0.56 2.13
C PRO A 530 13.51 -0.16 3.51
N SER A 531 12.87 1.02 3.62
CA SER A 531 12.47 1.52 4.93
C SER A 531 11.37 0.64 5.55
N PRO A 532 11.37 0.42 6.88
CA PRO A 532 10.34 -0.37 7.54
C PRO A 532 8.91 0.11 7.28
N LEU A 533 8.73 1.42 7.06
CA LEU A 533 7.41 2.02 6.81
C LEU A 533 6.85 1.61 5.44
N GLU A 534 7.67 1.64 4.38
CA GLU A 534 7.25 1.17 3.05
C GLU A 534 6.86 -0.30 3.07
N VAL A 535 7.53 -1.12 3.89
CA VAL A 535 7.19 -2.53 4.07
C VAL A 535 5.80 -2.67 4.71
N ALA A 536 5.53 -1.93 5.79
CA ALA A 536 4.21 -1.93 6.43
C ALA A 536 3.10 -1.44 5.48
N GLU A 537 3.35 -0.38 4.71
CA GLU A 537 2.38 0.16 3.73
C GLU A 537 2.05 -0.86 2.62
N ARG A 538 3.06 -1.57 2.10
CA ARG A 538 2.85 -2.63 1.10
C ARG A 538 2.04 -3.80 1.66
N GLN A 539 2.33 -4.23 2.90
CA GLN A 539 1.56 -5.28 3.57
C GLN A 539 0.10 -4.86 3.76
N PHE A 540 -0.12 -3.60 4.16
CA PHE A 540 -1.46 -3.05 4.32
C PHE A 540 -2.23 -3.00 3.00
N ALA A 541 -1.62 -2.51 1.93
CA ALA A 541 -2.28 -2.32 0.63
C ALA A 541 -2.92 -3.62 0.11
N VAL A 542 -2.19 -4.74 0.16
CA VAL A 542 -2.70 -6.05 -0.26
C VAL A 542 -3.96 -6.44 0.49
N VAL A 543 -3.97 -6.28 1.82
CA VAL A 543 -5.13 -6.65 2.65
C VAL A 543 -6.28 -5.66 2.51
N ALA A 544 -5.96 -4.38 2.37
CA ALA A 544 -6.96 -3.33 2.21
C ALA A 544 -7.79 -3.53 0.93
N ASP A 545 -7.18 -4.06 -0.12
CA ASP A 545 -7.87 -4.40 -1.37
C ASP A 545 -8.71 -5.67 -1.23
N ILE A 546 -8.19 -6.72 -0.56
CA ILE A 546 -8.96 -7.95 -0.26
C ILE A 546 -10.22 -7.63 0.56
N LEU A 547 -10.08 -6.75 1.56
CA LEU A 547 -11.17 -6.33 2.42
C LEU A 547 -12.06 -5.26 1.78
N LYS A 548 -11.68 -4.69 0.63
CA LYS A 548 -12.39 -3.57 -0.02
C LYS A 548 -12.60 -2.36 0.91
N LEU A 549 -11.56 -2.02 1.68
CA LEU A 549 -11.67 -0.94 2.66
C LEU A 549 -11.98 0.41 1.98
N PRO A 550 -12.95 1.19 2.50
CA PRO A 550 -13.22 2.53 1.98
C PRO A 550 -12.02 3.46 2.21
N LEU A 551 -11.85 4.46 1.34
CA LEU A 551 -10.66 5.33 1.31
C LEU A 551 -10.37 5.99 2.66
N PHE A 552 -11.39 6.46 3.38
CA PHE A 552 -11.19 7.08 4.70
C PHE A 552 -10.57 6.10 5.70
N LEU A 553 -10.95 4.81 5.61
CA LEU A 553 -10.46 3.77 6.51
C LEU A 553 -9.05 3.35 6.11
N LYS A 554 -8.74 3.32 4.81
CA LYS A 554 -7.36 3.17 4.31
C LYS A 554 -6.43 4.25 4.89
N GLN A 555 -6.85 5.52 4.84
CA GLN A 555 -6.08 6.63 5.41
C GLN A 555 -5.94 6.51 6.94
N LYS A 556 -7.03 6.19 7.63
CA LYS A 556 -7.07 6.08 9.10
C LYS A 556 -6.22 4.93 9.64
N LEU A 557 -6.08 3.83 8.89
CA LEU A 557 -5.30 2.64 9.28
C LEU A 557 -3.83 2.68 8.87
N LEU A 558 -3.40 3.71 8.13
CA LEU A 558 -1.99 3.97 7.77
C LEU A 558 -1.41 5.17 8.52
N ALA A 559 -2.24 6.16 8.85
CA ALA A 559 -1.79 7.36 9.54
C ALA A 559 -1.79 7.16 11.07
N PRO A 560 -0.70 7.48 11.77
CA PRO A 560 -0.71 7.45 13.22
C PRO A 560 -1.61 8.53 13.80
N GLU A 561 -2.34 8.20 14.87
CA GLU A 561 -3.18 9.14 15.61
C GLU A 561 -2.39 10.25 16.29
N ARG A 562 -1.18 9.95 16.76
CA ARG A 562 -0.33 10.91 17.47
C ARG A 562 1.15 10.56 17.35
N ILE A 563 1.99 11.58 17.22
CA ILE A 563 3.45 11.45 17.24
C ILE A 563 4.01 12.46 18.23
N GLU A 564 4.77 11.97 19.20
CA GLU A 564 5.60 12.77 20.08
C GLU A 564 7.05 12.69 19.63
N ALA A 565 7.65 13.85 19.36
CA ALA A 565 9.08 14.00 19.14
C ALA A 565 9.66 14.82 20.30
N LEU A 566 10.56 14.22 21.06
CA LEU A 566 11.11 14.75 22.30
C LEU A 566 12.60 15.02 22.16
N ARG A 567 13.07 15.97 22.96
CA ARG A 567 14.47 16.37 23.09
C ARG A 567 14.88 16.22 24.55
N LEU A 568 15.58 15.13 24.86
CA LEU A 568 16.03 14.76 26.20
C LEU A 568 17.47 15.21 26.43
N SER A 569 17.94 15.14 27.68
CA SER A 569 19.31 15.47 28.07
C SER A 569 19.73 16.85 27.58
N LYS A 570 18.91 17.88 27.87
CA LYS A 570 19.11 19.27 27.40
C LYS A 570 19.19 19.42 25.87
N GLY A 571 18.54 18.52 25.14
CA GLY A 571 18.45 18.56 23.68
C GLY A 571 19.49 17.74 22.93
N GLU A 572 20.37 17.02 23.64
CA GLU A 572 21.38 16.14 23.03
C GLU A 572 20.79 14.84 22.48
N ILE A 573 19.70 14.34 23.07
CA ILE A 573 19.10 13.04 22.71
C ILE A 573 17.71 13.27 22.14
N ILE A 574 17.44 12.67 20.98
CA ILE A 574 16.12 12.67 20.37
C ILE A 574 15.40 11.39 20.76
N ALA A 575 14.12 11.50 21.10
CA ALA A 575 13.27 10.36 21.36
C ALA A 575 11.91 10.54 20.68
N TYR A 576 11.26 9.41 20.37
CA TYR A 576 9.96 9.37 19.72
C TYR A 576 8.99 8.51 20.53
N ARG A 577 7.70 8.85 20.46
CA ARG A 577 6.59 7.98 20.83
C ARG A 577 5.47 8.14 19.81
N VAL A 578 5.17 7.07 19.07
CA VAL A 578 4.12 7.06 18.05
C VAL A 578 2.94 6.25 18.58
N HIS A 579 1.75 6.85 18.60
CA HIS A 579 0.47 6.16 18.78
C HIS A 579 -0.14 5.96 17.42
N HIS A 580 -0.21 4.72 16.95
CA HIS A 580 -0.75 4.43 15.64
C HIS A 580 -2.27 4.42 15.65
N ASN A 581 -2.88 3.63 16.53
CA ASN A 581 -4.32 3.46 16.59
C ASN A 581 -4.77 3.11 18.00
N SER A 582 -5.91 3.64 18.45
CA SER A 582 -6.52 3.39 19.77
C SER A 582 -7.98 2.92 19.70
N ALA A 583 -8.50 2.56 18.53
CA ALA A 583 -9.93 2.21 18.37
C ALA A 583 -10.35 1.00 19.22
N ARG A 584 -9.44 0.05 19.45
CA ARG A 584 -9.68 -1.13 20.27
C ARG A 584 -9.40 -0.93 21.76
N GLY A 585 -8.78 0.17 22.16
CA GLY A 585 -8.34 0.39 23.55
C GLY A 585 -7.03 1.17 23.63
N PRO A 586 -6.39 1.23 24.82
CA PRO A 586 -5.14 1.96 24.98
C PRO A 586 -4.06 1.47 24.02
N ALA A 587 -3.19 2.39 23.59
CA ALA A 587 -2.09 2.03 22.72
C ALA A 587 -1.07 1.16 23.49
N LYS A 588 -0.48 0.18 22.80
CA LYS A 588 0.49 -0.73 23.40
C LYS A 588 1.73 -0.85 22.54
N GLY A 589 2.90 -0.69 23.16
CA GLY A 589 4.14 -0.65 22.41
C GLY A 589 5.37 -0.51 23.27
N GLY A 590 6.37 -1.35 23.03
CA GLY A 590 7.68 -1.18 23.65
C GLY A 590 8.40 0.10 23.19
N PHE A 591 9.45 0.48 23.89
CA PHE A 591 10.41 1.47 23.41
C PHE A 591 11.82 0.89 23.39
N ARG A 592 12.58 1.22 22.34
CA ARG A 592 13.97 0.78 22.15
C ARG A 592 14.97 1.90 22.33
N GLU A 593 16.18 1.52 22.69
CA GLU A 593 17.35 2.39 22.65
C GLU A 593 18.32 1.89 21.60
N HIS A 594 18.44 2.64 20.51
CA HIS A 594 19.38 2.29 19.45
C HIS A 594 19.88 3.57 18.76
N PRO A 595 21.17 3.68 18.40
CA PRO A 595 21.75 4.89 17.80
C PRO A 595 21.19 5.23 16.41
N GLU A 596 20.44 4.31 15.79
CA GLU A 596 19.88 4.47 14.44
C GLU A 596 18.34 4.56 14.43
N VAL A 597 17.71 4.68 15.61
CA VAL A 597 16.25 4.87 15.68
C VAL A 597 15.84 6.01 14.76
N SER A 598 14.86 5.75 13.90
CA SER A 598 14.25 6.74 13.02
C SER A 598 12.75 6.85 13.25
N LEU A 599 12.14 7.98 12.89
CA LEU A 599 10.69 8.15 13.02
C LEU A 599 9.92 7.12 12.17
N ASP A 600 10.36 6.83 10.95
CA ASP A 600 9.68 5.88 10.06
C ASP A 600 9.75 4.45 10.58
N GLU A 601 10.88 4.05 11.17
CA GLU A 601 10.99 2.78 11.89
C GLU A 601 9.98 2.71 13.05
N VAL A 602 9.91 3.75 13.89
CA VAL A 602 8.99 3.79 15.04
C VAL A 602 7.52 3.78 14.57
N ARG A 603 7.20 4.45 13.45
CA ARG A 603 5.86 4.41 12.82
C ARG A 603 5.50 3.01 12.33
N ALA A 604 6.39 2.37 11.59
CA ALA A 604 6.19 1.01 11.09
C ALA A 604 5.95 0.02 12.23
N LEU A 605 6.79 0.08 13.27
CA LEU A 605 6.64 -0.76 14.44
C LEU A 605 5.33 -0.50 15.20
N ALA A 606 4.85 0.75 15.26
CA ALA A 606 3.57 1.08 15.86
C ALA A 606 2.38 0.51 15.06
N ILE A 607 2.45 0.53 13.72
CA ILE A 607 1.47 -0.11 12.82
C ILE A 607 1.43 -1.61 13.10
N TRP A 608 2.58 -2.28 13.11
CA TRP A 608 2.63 -3.71 13.40
C TRP A 608 2.15 -4.04 14.81
N MET A 609 2.41 -3.18 15.81
CA MET A 609 1.84 -3.37 17.15
C MET A 609 0.31 -3.30 17.16
N THR A 610 -0.31 -2.43 16.36
CA THR A 610 -1.77 -2.40 16.22
C THR A 610 -2.29 -3.73 15.66
N TRP A 611 -1.67 -4.25 14.62
CA TRP A 611 -2.08 -5.52 14.01
C TRP A 611 -1.83 -6.71 14.95
N LYS A 612 -0.69 -6.70 15.66
CA LYS A 612 -0.29 -7.74 16.61
C LYS A 612 -1.21 -7.79 17.83
N CYS A 613 -1.59 -6.64 18.38
CA CYS A 613 -2.60 -6.57 19.44
C CYS A 613 -3.96 -7.05 18.94
N ALA A 614 -4.33 -6.69 17.70
CA ALA A 614 -5.62 -7.07 17.15
C ALA A 614 -5.74 -8.57 16.87
N ILE A 615 -4.70 -9.19 16.35
CA ILE A 615 -4.69 -10.65 16.12
C ILE A 615 -4.62 -11.43 17.43
N ALA A 616 -3.90 -10.92 18.44
CA ALA A 616 -3.86 -11.48 19.80
C ALA A 616 -5.22 -11.45 20.53
N GLY A 617 -6.21 -10.70 20.02
CA GLY A 617 -7.53 -10.59 20.63
C GLY A 617 -7.54 -9.82 21.95
N ILE A 618 -6.51 -9.00 22.20
CA ILE A 618 -6.36 -8.23 23.45
C ILE A 618 -6.90 -6.80 23.29
N PRO A 619 -7.27 -6.13 24.39
CA PRO A 619 -7.96 -4.84 24.36
C PRO A 619 -7.02 -3.64 24.11
N TYR A 620 -6.14 -3.75 23.11
CA TYR A 620 -5.14 -2.74 22.82
C TYR A 620 -5.18 -2.25 21.38
N GLY A 621 -4.85 -0.97 21.24
CA GLY A 621 -4.33 -0.38 20.03
C GLY A 621 -2.83 -0.68 19.84
N GLY A 622 -2.14 0.18 19.08
CA GLY A 622 -0.70 0.03 18.84
C GLY A 622 0.06 1.33 19.01
N SER A 623 1.24 1.23 19.64
CA SER A 623 2.21 2.30 19.74
C SER A 623 3.63 1.76 19.61
N LYS A 624 4.60 2.65 19.52
CA LYS A 624 6.02 2.32 19.71
C LYS A 624 6.80 3.55 20.14
N GLY A 625 7.87 3.34 20.90
CA GLY A 625 8.84 4.38 21.21
C GLY A 625 10.23 4.04 20.70
N GLY A 626 11.08 5.05 20.59
CA GLY A 626 12.48 4.87 20.26
C GLY A 626 13.30 6.04 20.77
N ILE A 627 14.46 5.76 21.35
CA ILE A 627 15.40 6.75 21.87
C ILE A 627 16.71 6.57 21.09
N ILE A 628 17.21 7.66 20.50
CA ILE A 628 18.47 7.64 19.74
C ILE A 628 19.65 7.64 20.72
N ALA A 629 19.98 6.46 21.24
CA ALA A 629 21.05 6.24 22.21
C ALA A 629 21.67 4.85 22.05
N ASP A 630 22.98 4.71 22.35
CA ASP A 630 23.63 3.39 22.49
C ASP A 630 23.93 3.13 23.97
N PRO A 631 23.15 2.28 24.65
CA PRO A 631 23.29 2.08 26.08
C PRO A 631 24.62 1.41 26.47
N ARG A 632 25.31 0.75 25.54
CA ARG A 632 26.64 0.17 25.80
C ARG A 632 27.71 1.24 26.05
N ASN A 633 27.45 2.46 25.58
CA ASN A 633 28.34 3.62 25.74
C ASN A 633 27.86 4.57 26.85
N LEU A 634 26.82 4.20 27.60
CA LEU A 634 26.28 4.98 28.70
C LEU A 634 26.64 4.34 30.03
N LEU A 635 26.98 5.17 31.01
CA LEU A 635 26.96 4.74 32.40
C LEU A 635 25.51 4.50 32.81
N ASP A 636 25.24 3.43 33.56
CA ASP A 636 23.90 3.08 34.03
C ASP A 636 23.16 4.28 34.66
N ARG A 637 23.88 5.11 35.43
CA ARG A 637 23.33 6.33 36.04
C ARG A 637 22.78 7.31 35.01
N LYS A 638 23.46 7.47 33.86
CA LYS A 638 23.03 8.37 32.77
C LYS A 638 21.84 7.79 32.03
N ASP A 639 21.85 6.47 31.79
CA ASP A 639 20.73 5.74 31.18
C ASP A 639 19.45 5.90 32.02
N ALA A 640 19.52 5.67 33.34
CA ALA A 640 18.39 5.86 34.23
C ALA A 640 17.83 7.29 34.20
N LEU A 641 18.69 8.33 34.10
CA LEU A 641 18.23 9.71 33.96
C LEU A 641 17.48 9.95 32.64
N ILE A 642 17.95 9.36 31.53
CA ILE A 642 17.30 9.46 30.22
C ILE A 642 15.91 8.81 30.25
N ILE A 643 15.79 7.60 30.83
CA ILE A 643 14.51 6.89 30.95
C ILE A 643 13.52 7.68 31.80
N ARG A 644 13.98 8.27 32.90
CA ARG A 644 13.16 9.11 33.78
C ARG A 644 12.69 10.39 33.07
N GLU A 645 13.59 11.09 32.39
CA GLU A 645 13.23 12.28 31.60
C GLU A 645 12.22 11.94 30.49
N TYR A 646 12.44 10.81 29.79
CA TYR A 646 11.52 10.31 28.77
C TYR A 646 10.12 10.04 29.33
N CYS A 647 10.02 9.37 30.48
CA CYS A 647 8.75 9.15 31.19
C CYS A 647 8.07 10.48 31.56
N ARG A 648 8.82 11.41 32.16
CA ARG A 648 8.28 12.70 32.62
C ARG A 648 7.74 13.54 31.46
N GLU A 649 8.51 13.69 30.39
CA GLU A 649 8.09 14.42 29.19
C GLU A 649 6.83 13.84 28.57
N LEU A 650 6.74 12.52 28.46
CA LEU A 650 5.54 11.86 27.93
C LEU A 650 4.33 12.05 28.85
N LYS A 651 4.51 11.95 30.16
CA LYS A 651 3.43 12.16 31.12
C LYS A 651 2.92 13.60 31.10
N ASP A 652 3.81 14.59 31.08
CA ASP A 652 3.44 16.01 31.06
C ASP A 652 2.65 16.38 29.80
N ARG A 653 2.90 15.66 28.70
CA ARG A 653 2.14 15.79 27.45
C ARG A 653 0.85 14.98 27.43
N ASN A 654 0.52 14.26 28.50
CA ASN A 654 -0.58 13.31 28.55
C ASN A 654 -0.52 12.32 27.37
N ALA A 655 0.66 11.74 27.13
CA ALA A 655 0.93 10.79 26.05
C ALA A 655 1.06 9.34 26.55
N ILE A 656 1.11 9.11 27.86
CA ILE A 656 1.19 7.79 28.49
C ILE A 656 0.21 7.71 29.66
N GLY A 657 -0.24 6.51 29.97
CA GLY A 657 -1.15 6.27 31.07
C GLY A 657 -1.76 4.86 31.00
N PRO A 658 -2.23 4.31 32.13
CA PRO A 658 -2.71 2.92 32.19
C PRO A 658 -3.92 2.63 31.29
N HIS A 659 -4.67 3.66 30.90
CA HIS A 659 -5.81 3.58 29.97
C HIS A 659 -5.60 4.40 28.69
N LEU A 660 -4.37 4.89 28.44
CA LEU A 660 -4.04 5.69 27.27
C LEU A 660 -2.98 5.01 26.38
N ASP A 661 -1.79 4.79 26.94
CA ASP A 661 -0.66 4.16 26.25
C ASP A 661 0.27 3.51 27.26
N ILE A 662 0.62 2.25 27.02
CA ILE A 662 1.32 1.38 27.97
C ILE A 662 2.66 0.91 27.38
N PRO A 663 3.78 1.60 27.71
CA PRO A 663 5.13 1.18 27.34
C PRO A 663 5.52 -0.26 27.79
N ALA A 664 6.58 -0.76 27.17
CA ALA A 664 7.18 -2.07 27.46
C ALA A 664 8.66 -2.10 27.06
N PRO A 665 9.39 -3.16 27.45
CA PRO A 665 10.70 -3.44 26.89
C PRO A 665 10.66 -3.71 25.38
N ASP A 666 11.78 -3.39 24.73
CA ASP A 666 12.13 -3.68 23.35
C ASP A 666 13.67 -3.75 23.24
N VAL A 667 14.26 -3.56 22.05
CA VAL A 667 15.72 -3.64 21.87
C VAL A 667 16.46 -2.71 22.85
N ASN A 668 17.40 -3.29 23.60
CA ASN A 668 18.22 -2.66 24.65
C ASN A 668 17.46 -2.03 25.83
N THR A 669 16.20 -2.39 26.03
CA THR A 669 15.44 -2.05 27.24
C THR A 669 14.95 -3.32 27.93
N ASN A 670 14.78 -3.27 29.25
CA ASN A 670 14.55 -4.45 30.08
C ASN A 670 13.71 -4.12 31.32
N ALA A 671 13.52 -5.11 32.19
CA ALA A 671 12.73 -4.98 33.41
C ALA A 671 13.24 -3.88 34.35
N THR A 672 14.55 -3.71 34.47
CA THR A 672 15.15 -2.64 35.29
C THR A 672 14.73 -1.26 34.78
N LYS A 673 14.77 -1.03 33.47
CA LYS A 673 14.34 0.25 32.89
C LYS A 673 12.84 0.49 33.07
N MET A 674 12.02 -0.56 33.01
CA MET A 674 10.58 -0.45 33.33
C MET A 674 10.35 -0.05 34.78
N ALA A 675 11.17 -0.55 35.71
CA ALA A 675 11.10 -0.15 37.11
C ALA A 675 11.43 1.34 37.32
N TRP A 676 12.46 1.88 36.64
CA TRP A 676 12.75 3.32 36.66
C TRP A 676 11.62 4.15 36.08
N PHE A 677 11.01 3.66 35.00
CA PHE A 677 9.90 4.34 34.34
C PHE A 677 8.68 4.47 35.26
N VAL A 678 8.24 3.39 35.91
CA VAL A 678 7.09 3.45 36.84
C VAL A 678 7.42 4.26 38.09
N ASP A 679 8.64 4.13 38.61
CA ASP A 679 9.08 4.94 39.76
C ASP A 679 8.98 6.44 39.47
N GLU A 680 9.42 6.88 38.29
CA GLU A 680 9.29 8.27 37.86
C GLU A 680 7.83 8.69 37.64
N TYR A 681 7.02 7.80 37.07
CA TYR A 681 5.58 8.05 36.89
C TYR A 681 4.87 8.20 38.25
N LEU A 682 5.20 7.38 39.25
CA LEU A 682 4.67 7.49 40.61
C LEU A 682 5.14 8.78 41.30
N LYS A 683 6.43 9.08 41.20
CA LYS A 683 7.01 10.32 41.75
C LYS A 683 6.26 11.55 41.27
N THR A 684 6.00 11.65 39.97
CA THR A 684 5.30 12.80 39.39
C THR A 684 3.82 12.90 39.80
N LEU A 685 3.16 11.79 40.19
CA LEU A 685 1.82 11.85 40.82
C LEU A 685 1.91 12.51 42.19
N VAL A 686 2.87 12.07 43.01
CA VAL A 686 3.10 12.61 44.36
C VAL A 686 3.46 14.09 44.31
N GLU A 687 4.32 14.50 43.37
CA GLU A 687 4.73 15.91 43.18
C GLU A 687 3.57 16.83 42.78
N LYS A 688 2.60 16.31 42.03
CA LYS A 688 1.41 17.05 41.60
C LYS A 688 0.23 16.89 42.56
N GLU A 689 0.42 16.21 43.68
CA GLU A 689 -0.65 15.82 44.62
C GLU A 689 -1.84 15.13 43.91
N ASP A 690 -1.54 14.36 42.87
CA ASP A 690 -2.53 13.66 42.04
C ASP A 690 -2.81 12.26 42.61
N SER A 691 -4.02 12.10 43.14
CA SER A 691 -4.51 10.84 43.71
C SER A 691 -5.32 9.99 42.72
N SER A 692 -5.52 10.42 41.47
CA SER A 692 -6.48 9.83 40.53
C SER A 692 -6.19 8.38 40.14
N ASP A 693 -4.93 7.95 40.27
CA ASP A 693 -4.51 6.57 40.01
C ASP A 693 -4.64 5.64 41.23
N TRP A 694 -4.94 6.16 42.43
CA TRP A 694 -5.25 5.37 43.61
C TRP A 694 -6.76 5.17 43.74
N LEU A 695 -7.21 3.91 43.68
CA LEU A 695 -8.61 3.56 43.86
C LEU A 695 -8.81 2.98 45.26
N THR A 696 -9.54 3.73 46.08
CA THR A 696 -9.93 3.35 47.43
C THR A 696 -11.23 4.08 47.76
N ASP A 697 -12.16 3.38 48.42
CA ASP A 697 -13.42 3.96 48.90
C ASP A 697 -13.23 4.79 50.19
N ASN A 698 -11.98 4.99 50.61
CA ASN A 698 -11.62 5.65 51.86
C ASN A 698 -10.68 6.85 51.60
N THR A 699 -11.26 8.04 51.58
CA THR A 699 -10.56 9.32 51.37
C THR A 699 -9.47 9.58 52.42
N GLU A 700 -9.68 9.15 53.67
CA GLU A 700 -8.70 9.30 54.76
C GLU A 700 -7.46 8.42 54.52
N LEU A 701 -7.67 7.19 54.06
CA LEU A 701 -6.61 6.26 53.68
C LEU A 701 -5.82 6.76 52.45
N THR A 702 -6.51 7.34 51.46
CA THR A 702 -5.87 7.97 50.29
C THR A 702 -4.92 9.10 50.70
N ASN A 703 -5.39 9.99 51.58
CA ASN A 703 -4.59 11.09 52.11
C ASN A 703 -3.41 10.58 52.95
N LYS A 704 -3.61 9.52 53.74
CA LYS A 704 -2.55 8.87 54.50
C LYS A 704 -1.48 8.26 53.59
N ILE A 705 -1.89 7.58 52.52
CA ILE A 705 -0.98 7.03 51.52
C ILE A 705 -0.14 8.15 50.92
N ILE A 706 -0.75 9.21 50.39
CA ILE A 706 0.01 10.33 49.80
C ILE A 706 0.97 10.97 50.80
N ASN A 707 0.55 11.13 52.06
CA ASN A 707 1.42 11.61 53.14
C ASN A 707 2.62 10.69 53.42
N ASP A 708 2.45 9.36 53.31
CA ASP A 708 3.53 8.39 53.50
C ASP A 708 4.61 8.46 52.40
N PHE A 709 4.27 9.01 51.21
CA PHE A 709 5.24 9.24 50.13
C PHE A 709 5.99 10.59 50.24
N ARG A 710 5.43 11.59 50.95
CA ARG A 710 6.03 12.94 51.07
C ARG A 710 7.48 12.96 51.59
N PRO A 711 7.90 12.11 52.55
CA PRO A 711 9.29 12.08 53.01
C PRO A 711 10.30 11.71 51.91
N LEU A 712 9.88 10.94 50.90
CA LEU A 712 10.74 10.51 49.79
C LEU A 712 11.15 11.70 48.91
N HIS A 713 10.27 12.70 48.78
CA HIS A 713 10.51 13.89 47.97
C HIS A 713 11.63 14.78 48.54
N LYS A 714 11.86 14.73 49.86
CA LYS A 714 12.94 15.48 50.53
C LYS A 714 14.32 14.83 50.37
N ARG A 715 14.39 13.59 49.85
CA ARG A 715 15.65 12.89 49.59
C ARG A 715 15.99 13.02 48.10
N SER A 716 17.26 13.14 47.76
CA SER A 716 17.75 12.96 46.39
C SER A 716 18.18 11.50 46.22
N PRO A 717 17.29 10.58 45.82
CA PRO A 717 17.67 9.19 45.59
C PRO A 717 18.69 9.09 44.45
N LEU A 718 19.50 8.03 44.44
CA LEU A 718 20.37 7.77 43.30
C LEU A 718 19.47 7.48 42.08
N PRO A 719 19.87 7.87 40.86
CA PRO A 719 19.03 7.68 39.68
C PRO A 719 18.57 6.23 39.42
N MET A 720 19.35 5.27 39.90
CA MET A 720 19.12 3.83 39.74
C MET A 720 18.11 3.26 40.75
N ASP A 721 17.91 3.94 41.89
CA ASP A 721 17.01 3.48 42.95
C ASP A 721 15.54 3.68 42.53
N THR A 722 14.62 2.92 43.11
CA THR A 722 13.18 3.05 42.82
C THR A 722 12.32 3.21 44.08
N PRO A 723 12.59 4.22 44.91
CA PRO A 723 11.98 4.34 46.24
C PRO A 723 10.46 4.54 46.21
N TYR A 724 9.91 5.18 45.17
CA TYR A 724 8.47 5.36 45.04
C TYR A 724 7.80 4.04 44.65
N LEU A 725 8.39 3.30 43.73
CA LEU A 725 7.88 1.99 43.36
C LEU A 725 7.97 1.00 44.54
N ASP A 726 9.09 0.96 45.25
CA ASP A 726 9.27 0.09 46.41
C ASP A 726 8.24 0.41 47.51
N LYS A 727 7.99 1.71 47.76
CA LYS A 727 6.96 2.15 48.70
C LYS A 727 5.54 1.78 48.24
N CYS A 728 5.25 1.90 46.94
CA CYS A 728 3.97 1.48 46.37
C CYS A 728 3.73 -0.02 46.58
N MET A 729 4.74 -0.85 46.35
CA MET A 729 4.66 -2.30 46.60
C MET A 729 4.44 -2.63 48.08
N GLU A 730 5.08 -1.89 49.00
CA GLU A 730 4.84 -2.02 50.44
C GLU A 730 3.39 -1.71 50.83
N VAL A 731 2.82 -0.63 50.28
CA VAL A 731 1.43 -0.22 50.54
C VAL A 731 0.45 -1.27 50.03
N LEU A 732 0.59 -1.72 48.77
CA LEU A 732 -0.29 -2.71 48.17
C LEU A 732 -0.21 -4.08 48.88
N LYS A 733 0.94 -4.42 49.46
CA LYS A 733 1.09 -5.63 50.28
C LYS A 733 0.38 -5.52 51.63
N LYS A 734 0.40 -4.33 52.24
CA LYS A 734 -0.29 -4.06 53.52
C LYS A 734 -1.80 -3.91 53.36
N HIS A 735 -2.23 -3.45 52.19
CA HIS A 735 -3.61 -3.11 51.85
C HIS A 735 -4.01 -3.77 50.52
N PRO A 736 -4.25 -5.10 50.49
CA PRO A 736 -4.58 -5.82 49.26
C PRO A 736 -5.89 -5.32 48.60
N GLU A 737 -6.78 -4.72 49.36
CA GLU A 737 -8.03 -4.12 48.89
C GLU A 737 -7.83 -2.88 48.01
N ILE A 738 -6.66 -2.23 48.08
CA ILE A 738 -6.36 -1.00 47.34
C ILE A 738 -5.83 -1.34 45.95
N LYS A 739 -6.20 -0.53 44.95
CA LYS A 739 -5.68 -0.65 43.58
C LYS A 739 -4.91 0.61 43.20
N CYS A 740 -3.77 0.43 42.54
CA CYS A 740 -2.95 1.53 42.03
C CYS A 740 -2.79 1.39 40.52
N ARG A 741 -3.56 2.16 39.74
CA ARG A 741 -3.54 2.14 38.27
C ARG A 741 -2.17 2.53 37.71
N ALA A 742 -1.40 3.35 38.42
CA ALA A 742 -0.05 3.74 38.03
C ALA A 742 0.89 2.53 37.82
N LEU A 743 0.68 1.42 38.54
CA LEU A 743 1.48 0.20 38.37
C LEU A 743 1.29 -0.46 36.99
N ALA A 744 0.15 -0.16 36.34
CA ALA A 744 -0.21 -0.63 35.01
C ALA A 744 0.25 0.31 33.88
N VAL A 745 0.98 1.41 34.18
CA VAL A 745 1.44 2.34 33.15
C VAL A 745 2.49 1.72 32.21
N VAL A 746 3.28 0.75 32.67
CA VAL A 746 4.16 -0.07 31.81
C VAL A 746 4.04 -1.55 32.16
N THR A 747 4.52 -2.39 31.25
CA THR A 747 4.59 -3.86 31.40
C THR A 747 6.03 -4.34 31.22
N GLY A 748 6.32 -5.60 31.55
CA GLY A 748 7.67 -6.16 31.52
C GLY A 748 8.52 -5.75 32.72
N LYS A 749 7.88 -5.50 33.88
CA LYS A 749 8.56 -5.14 35.14
C LYS A 749 9.20 -6.36 35.80
N PRO A 750 10.10 -6.18 36.78
CA PRO A 750 10.58 -7.27 37.62
C PRO A 750 9.43 -7.89 38.42
N ASP A 751 9.47 -9.20 38.67
CA ASP A 751 8.38 -9.92 39.35
C ASP A 751 8.07 -9.34 40.74
N ASN A 752 9.10 -8.99 41.51
CA ASN A 752 8.96 -8.35 42.82
C ASN A 752 8.50 -6.88 42.77
N LYS A 753 8.35 -6.30 41.56
CA LYS A 753 7.91 -4.93 41.29
C LYS A 753 6.68 -4.88 40.38
N GLY A 754 5.86 -5.93 40.47
CA GLY A 754 4.59 -6.03 39.78
C GLY A 754 4.67 -6.54 38.33
N GLY A 755 5.78 -7.17 37.97
CA GLY A 755 5.90 -8.00 36.76
C GLY A 755 5.02 -9.25 36.84
N SER A 756 4.71 -9.83 35.68
CA SER A 756 4.03 -11.12 35.60
C SER A 756 5.05 -12.26 35.50
N LEU A 757 4.81 -13.34 36.24
CA LEU A 757 5.61 -14.57 36.12
C LEU A 757 5.59 -15.09 34.68
N GLY A 758 6.67 -15.74 34.27
CA GLY A 758 6.80 -16.33 32.92
C GLY A 758 6.97 -15.31 31.78
N ARG A 759 6.97 -14.00 32.06
CA ARG A 759 7.09 -12.97 31.01
C ARG A 759 8.39 -13.06 30.21
N ALA A 760 9.49 -13.47 30.84
CA ALA A 760 10.79 -13.58 30.18
C ALA A 760 10.80 -14.63 29.04
N GLU A 761 10.13 -15.77 29.26
CA GLU A 761 10.09 -16.89 28.31
C GLU A 761 8.84 -16.89 27.40
N SER A 762 7.86 -16.02 27.66
CA SER A 762 6.53 -16.11 27.05
C SER A 762 6.52 -16.07 25.52
N THR A 763 7.47 -15.35 24.90
CA THR A 763 7.58 -15.31 23.43
C THR A 763 8.03 -16.66 22.89
N GLY A 764 9.08 -17.24 23.47
CA GLY A 764 9.58 -18.56 23.09
C GLY A 764 8.58 -19.70 23.41
N ARG A 765 7.82 -19.55 24.50
CA ARG A 765 6.69 -20.45 24.80
C ARG A 765 5.59 -20.36 23.74
N GLY A 766 5.26 -19.15 23.28
CA GLY A 766 4.33 -18.94 22.17
C GLY A 766 4.78 -19.59 20.86
N VAL A 767 6.07 -19.46 20.53
CA VAL A 767 6.71 -20.15 19.39
C VAL A 767 6.52 -21.66 19.49
N PHE A 768 6.76 -22.23 20.67
CA PHE A 768 6.58 -23.67 20.89
C PHE A 768 5.11 -24.11 20.77
N ILE A 769 4.16 -23.34 21.30
CA ILE A 769 2.71 -23.63 21.19
C ILE A 769 2.27 -23.61 19.72
N ALA A 770 2.66 -22.58 18.98
CA ALA A 770 2.39 -22.44 17.55
C ALA A 770 2.98 -23.60 16.74
N LEU A 771 4.22 -24.00 17.04
CA LEU A 771 4.87 -25.16 16.46
C LEU A 771 4.09 -26.46 16.75
N LYS A 772 3.69 -26.70 18.00
CA LYS A 772 2.90 -27.87 18.38
C LYS A 772 1.58 -27.93 17.60
N LYS A 773 0.93 -26.78 17.43
CA LYS A 773 -0.31 -26.66 16.67
C LYS A 773 -0.09 -26.96 15.18
N ALA A 774 0.96 -26.42 14.59
CA ALA A 774 1.35 -26.68 13.21
C ALA A 774 1.73 -28.15 12.98
N ALA A 775 2.48 -28.75 13.91
CA ALA A 775 2.85 -30.16 13.88
C ALA A 775 1.62 -31.07 13.90
N SER A 776 0.66 -30.79 14.80
CA SER A 776 -0.62 -31.50 14.88
C SER A 776 -1.39 -31.39 13.57
N HIS A 777 -1.52 -30.18 13.01
CA HIS A 777 -2.19 -29.94 11.73
C HIS A 777 -1.54 -30.68 10.55
N LYS A 778 -0.21 -30.83 10.57
CA LYS A 778 0.56 -31.58 9.55
C LYS A 778 0.77 -33.06 9.88
N ASN A 779 0.12 -33.58 10.94
CA ASN A 779 0.25 -34.96 11.39
C ASN A 779 1.71 -35.38 11.71
N ILE A 780 2.53 -34.45 12.20
CA ILE A 780 3.91 -34.71 12.64
C ILE A 780 3.90 -34.94 14.16
N LYS A 781 4.34 -36.12 14.61
CA LYS A 781 4.56 -36.41 16.03
C LYS A 781 5.84 -35.72 16.51
N LEU A 782 5.79 -35.00 17.63
CA LEU A 782 6.97 -34.32 18.19
C LEU A 782 8.06 -35.31 18.59
N LYS A 783 7.71 -36.38 19.31
CA LYS A 783 8.68 -37.39 19.74
C LYS A 783 9.34 -38.06 18.53
N GLY A 784 10.66 -37.89 18.41
CA GLY A 784 11.47 -38.43 17.33
C GLY A 784 11.59 -37.52 16.09
N ALA A 785 10.88 -36.40 16.04
CA ALA A 785 11.06 -35.38 15.00
C ALA A 785 12.40 -34.65 15.16
N THR A 786 12.78 -33.88 14.14
CA THR A 786 14.02 -33.12 14.07
C THR A 786 13.76 -31.61 14.02
N ALA A 787 14.59 -30.82 14.71
CA ALA A 787 14.49 -29.37 14.70
C ALA A 787 15.85 -28.67 14.54
N ALA A 788 15.84 -27.55 13.83
CA ALA A 788 16.95 -26.60 13.76
C ALA A 788 16.49 -25.22 14.24
N ILE A 789 17.32 -24.54 15.02
CA ILE A 789 16.95 -23.27 15.68
C ILE A 789 17.97 -22.18 15.32
N GLN A 790 17.52 -21.19 14.57
CA GLN A 790 18.30 -20.01 14.25
C GLN A 790 18.11 -18.96 15.35
N GLY A 791 19.18 -18.63 16.07
CA GLY A 791 19.16 -17.67 17.17
C GLY A 791 18.94 -18.34 18.51
N PHE A 792 19.89 -18.18 19.43
CA PHE A 792 19.84 -18.77 20.77
C PHE A 792 19.78 -17.71 21.89
N GLY A 793 18.94 -16.69 21.68
CA GLY A 793 18.60 -15.66 22.69
C GLY A 793 17.29 -15.96 23.43
N ASN A 794 16.68 -14.94 24.03
CA ASN A 794 15.44 -15.06 24.82
C ASN A 794 14.26 -15.70 24.05
N VAL A 795 14.22 -15.58 22.72
CA VAL A 795 13.16 -16.18 21.91
C VAL A 795 13.49 -17.62 21.50
N GLY A 796 14.76 -17.94 21.28
CA GLY A 796 15.20 -19.24 20.76
C GLY A 796 15.59 -20.28 21.82
N ARG A 797 16.06 -19.86 23.00
CA ARG A 797 16.37 -20.78 24.11
C ARG A 797 15.13 -21.53 24.63
N PRO A 798 14.01 -20.86 24.96
CA PRO A 798 12.84 -21.58 25.46
C PRO A 798 12.31 -22.65 24.51
N PRO A 799 12.07 -22.39 23.19
CA PRO A 799 11.60 -23.44 22.29
C PRO A 799 12.63 -24.55 22.11
N ALA A 800 13.95 -24.28 22.18
CA ALA A 800 14.94 -25.35 22.15
C ALA A 800 14.78 -26.32 23.33
N LYS A 801 14.59 -25.78 24.53
CA LYS A 801 14.35 -26.56 25.74
C LYS A 801 13.02 -27.31 25.68
N PHE A 802 11.93 -26.63 25.33
CA PHE A 802 10.61 -27.26 25.25
C PHE A 802 10.52 -28.34 24.17
N LEU A 803 11.19 -28.16 23.02
CA LEU A 803 11.29 -29.18 21.98
C LEU A 803 12.08 -30.40 22.47
N HIS A 804 13.21 -30.18 23.14
CA HIS A 804 14.01 -31.24 23.73
C HIS A 804 13.22 -32.05 24.76
N ASP A 805 12.53 -31.38 25.68
CA ASP A 805 11.69 -32.00 26.71
C ASP A 805 10.50 -32.76 26.10
N ALA A 806 9.99 -32.32 24.95
CA ALA A 806 8.96 -33.01 24.17
C ALA A 806 9.49 -34.21 23.34
N GLY A 807 10.79 -34.50 23.40
CA GLY A 807 11.44 -35.61 22.70
C GLY A 807 11.77 -35.33 21.23
N VAL A 808 11.84 -34.06 20.82
CA VAL A 808 12.35 -33.65 19.51
C VAL A 808 13.87 -33.63 19.54
N LYS A 809 14.50 -34.17 18.50
CA LYS A 809 15.95 -34.06 18.28
C LYS A 809 16.28 -32.67 17.75
N VAL A 810 16.68 -31.76 18.62
CA VAL A 810 17.25 -30.47 18.19
C VAL A 810 18.65 -30.76 17.63
N VAL A 811 18.78 -30.77 16.31
CA VAL A 811 20.00 -31.20 15.61
C VAL A 811 20.94 -30.04 15.31
N ALA A 812 20.45 -28.79 15.34
CA ALA A 812 21.26 -27.62 15.02
C ALA A 812 20.80 -26.38 15.78
N ILE A 813 21.75 -25.55 16.22
CA ILE A 813 21.48 -24.23 16.81
C ILE A 813 22.53 -23.24 16.31
N THR A 814 22.12 -22.03 15.93
CA THR A 814 23.03 -20.93 15.58
C THR A 814 22.82 -19.70 16.46
N ASP A 815 23.88 -18.91 16.64
CA ASP A 815 23.86 -17.58 17.23
C ASP A 815 24.85 -16.64 16.50
N ALA A 816 25.14 -15.47 17.08
CA ALA A 816 26.05 -14.51 16.47
C ALA A 816 27.53 -14.98 16.39
N SER A 817 27.89 -16.05 17.10
CA SER A 817 29.25 -16.61 17.12
C SER A 817 29.46 -17.78 16.13
N GLY A 818 28.38 -18.27 15.51
CA GLY A 818 28.36 -19.43 14.63
C GLY A 818 27.26 -20.42 15.05
N GLY A 819 27.37 -21.68 14.65
CA GLY A 819 26.41 -22.70 15.03
C GLY A 819 27.04 -24.04 15.38
N ILE A 820 26.27 -24.85 16.08
CA ILE A 820 26.58 -26.23 16.46
C ILE A 820 25.56 -27.17 15.84
N TYR A 821 26.02 -28.35 15.41
CA TYR A 821 25.22 -29.37 14.76
C TYR A 821 25.58 -30.76 15.29
N ASN A 822 24.55 -31.56 15.58
CA ASN A 822 24.68 -32.97 15.90
C ASN A 822 23.49 -33.74 15.30
N PRO A 823 23.70 -34.63 14.32
CA PRO A 823 22.60 -35.36 13.68
C PRO A 823 21.85 -36.31 14.64
N ASN A 824 22.50 -36.70 15.75
CA ASN A 824 21.89 -37.54 16.78
C ASN A 824 21.07 -36.72 17.80
N GLY A 825 21.12 -35.39 17.72
CA GLY A 825 20.51 -34.45 18.66
C GLY A 825 21.54 -33.85 19.63
N LEU A 826 21.40 -32.57 19.92
CA LEU A 826 22.18 -31.82 20.90
C LEU A 826 21.60 -32.03 22.30
N ASN A 827 22.47 -32.11 23.32
CA ASN A 827 22.06 -32.03 24.72
C ASN A 827 21.81 -30.56 25.07
N ILE A 828 20.55 -30.15 25.10
CA ILE A 828 20.17 -28.73 25.23
C ILE A 828 20.48 -28.19 26.63
N ASP A 829 20.39 -29.02 27.67
CA ASP A 829 20.77 -28.60 29.03
C ASP A 829 22.27 -28.28 29.09
N ALA A 830 23.12 -29.11 28.48
CA ALA A 830 24.56 -28.85 28.37
C ALA A 830 24.88 -27.63 27.49
N VAL A 831 24.13 -27.40 26.41
CA VAL A 831 24.29 -26.20 25.57
C VAL A 831 23.94 -24.93 26.36
N MET A 832 22.85 -24.95 27.14
CA MET A 832 22.46 -23.82 27.98
C MET A 832 23.50 -23.54 29.06
N GLU A 833 23.98 -24.59 29.76
CA GLU A 833 25.03 -24.45 30.77
C GLU A 833 26.31 -23.84 30.18
N HIS A 834 26.74 -24.31 29.00
CA HIS A 834 27.89 -23.73 28.31
C HIS A 834 27.69 -22.25 28.04
N VAL A 835 26.57 -21.87 27.42
CA VAL A 835 26.28 -20.47 27.09
C VAL A 835 26.24 -19.57 28.34
N GLU A 836 25.75 -20.08 29.46
CA GLU A 836 25.64 -19.32 30.71
C GLU A 836 26.94 -19.22 31.51
N THR A 837 27.84 -20.20 31.40
CA THR A 837 29.03 -20.31 32.26
C THR A 837 30.34 -20.13 31.49
N THR A 838 30.65 -21.02 30.56
CA THR A 838 31.95 -21.14 29.88
C THR A 838 32.03 -20.41 28.56
N GLY A 839 30.90 -20.23 27.88
CA GLY A 839 30.76 -19.64 26.54
C GLY A 839 30.56 -18.12 26.53
N ALA A 840 30.57 -17.46 27.69
CA ALA A 840 30.37 -16.02 27.83
C ALA A 840 29.14 -15.48 27.07
N GLY A 841 28.04 -16.25 27.05
CA GLY A 841 26.80 -15.91 26.34
C GLY A 841 26.69 -16.42 24.91
N PHE A 842 27.68 -17.16 24.39
CA PHE A 842 27.74 -17.65 23.02
C PHE A 842 27.91 -19.17 22.89
N LEU A 843 27.53 -19.73 21.75
CA LEU A 843 27.65 -21.16 21.42
C LEU A 843 29.08 -21.62 21.12
N LYS A 844 29.93 -20.71 20.64
CA LYS A 844 31.30 -21.02 20.23
C LYS A 844 32.06 -21.75 21.35
N GLY A 845 32.76 -22.83 20.97
CA GLY A 845 33.56 -23.65 21.89
C GLY A 845 32.80 -24.76 22.61
N PHE A 846 31.54 -25.01 22.27
CA PHE A 846 30.79 -26.16 22.79
C PHE A 846 31.27 -27.47 22.14
N GLU A 847 31.77 -28.42 22.94
CA GLU A 847 32.37 -29.67 22.43
C GLU A 847 31.34 -30.77 22.07
N GLY A 848 30.06 -30.59 22.41
CA GLY A 848 29.00 -31.61 22.21
C GLY A 848 28.41 -31.69 20.79
N GLY A 849 29.02 -31.04 19.80
CA GLY A 849 28.59 -31.02 18.40
C GLY A 849 29.71 -30.57 17.46
N ARG A 850 29.49 -30.70 16.15
CA ARG A 850 30.38 -30.13 15.13
C ARG A 850 29.92 -28.73 14.73
N ASP A 851 30.85 -27.88 14.32
CA ASP A 851 30.50 -26.54 13.85
C ASP A 851 29.64 -26.59 12.57
N ILE A 852 28.68 -25.68 12.49
CA ILE A 852 27.91 -25.37 11.29
C ILE A 852 27.89 -23.86 11.09
N THR A 853 27.99 -23.44 9.83
CA THR A 853 27.84 -22.02 9.46
C THR A 853 26.39 -21.55 9.68
N ASN A 854 26.20 -20.25 9.91
CA ASN A 854 24.86 -19.67 10.07
C ASN A 854 23.96 -19.89 8.85
N ASP A 855 24.51 -19.92 7.62
CA ASP A 855 23.74 -20.25 6.41
C ASP A 855 23.46 -21.75 6.24
N GLY A 856 24.37 -22.58 6.75
CA GLY A 856 24.28 -24.03 6.67
C GLY A 856 23.02 -24.59 7.34
N ILE A 857 22.48 -23.88 8.35
CA ILE A 857 21.27 -24.30 9.06
C ILE A 857 20.05 -24.38 8.14
N PHE A 858 19.95 -23.50 7.14
CA PHE A 858 18.78 -23.43 6.24
C PHE A 858 18.71 -24.63 5.30
N ALA A 859 19.85 -25.22 4.95
CA ALA A 859 19.92 -26.35 4.02
C ALA A 859 19.63 -27.72 4.69
N LEU A 860 19.44 -27.74 6.02
CA LEU A 860 19.18 -28.95 6.77
C LEU A 860 17.80 -29.52 6.44
N ASP A 861 17.76 -30.84 6.28
CA ASP A 861 16.51 -31.60 6.16
C ASP A 861 15.99 -31.90 7.58
N VAL A 862 15.05 -31.09 8.03
CA VAL A 862 14.46 -31.14 9.37
C VAL A 862 12.95 -31.01 9.33
N ASP A 863 12.26 -31.51 10.34
CA ASP A 863 10.80 -31.32 10.44
C ASP A 863 10.46 -29.86 10.79
N PHE A 864 11.24 -29.24 11.69
CA PHE A 864 11.01 -27.87 12.16
C PHE A 864 12.25 -26.99 11.97
N LEU A 865 12.06 -25.82 11.36
CA LEU A 865 13.05 -24.73 11.34
C LEU A 865 12.50 -23.53 12.11
N VAL A 866 13.06 -23.26 13.29
CA VAL A 866 12.66 -22.12 14.14
C VAL A 866 13.56 -20.92 13.82
N LEU A 867 12.96 -19.82 13.37
CA LEU A 867 13.66 -18.58 13.04
C LEU A 867 13.47 -17.58 14.18
N ALA A 868 14.48 -17.42 15.03
CA ALA A 868 14.42 -16.64 16.26
C ALA A 868 15.56 -15.61 16.40
N ALA A 869 16.20 -15.23 15.29
CA ALA A 869 17.33 -14.28 15.27
C ALA A 869 17.00 -12.97 14.53
N LEU A 870 17.03 -13.00 13.20
CA LEU A 870 17.10 -11.82 12.33
C LEU A 870 15.91 -11.75 11.38
N GLU A 871 15.60 -10.53 10.95
CA GLU A 871 14.68 -10.26 9.83
C GLU A 871 15.31 -10.78 8.51
N ASN A 872 14.48 -11.14 7.54
CA ASN A 872 14.88 -11.59 6.20
C ASN A 872 15.87 -12.77 6.16
N ALA A 873 15.94 -13.58 7.22
CA ALA A 873 16.75 -14.79 7.29
C ALA A 873 16.49 -15.78 6.13
N ILE A 874 15.26 -15.81 5.60
CA ILE A 874 14.91 -16.58 4.39
C ILE A 874 14.55 -15.64 3.23
N ASP A 875 15.39 -15.66 2.19
CA ASP A 875 15.30 -14.82 1.01
C ASP A 875 15.67 -15.58 -0.29
N ARG A 876 16.76 -15.22 -0.97
CA ARG A 876 17.39 -15.99 -2.07
C ARG A 876 17.77 -17.40 -1.63
N ASN A 877 18.11 -17.62 -0.36
CA ASN A 877 18.42 -18.94 0.18
C ASN A 877 17.18 -19.87 0.29
N ALA A 878 15.96 -19.39 0.05
CA ALA A 878 14.71 -20.16 0.14
C ALA A 878 14.72 -21.44 -0.71
N TYR A 879 15.44 -21.45 -1.83
CA TYR A 879 15.60 -22.64 -2.66
C TYR A 879 16.32 -23.78 -1.94
N SER A 880 17.21 -23.48 -1.00
CA SER A 880 17.96 -24.46 -0.20
C SER A 880 17.17 -24.98 0.99
N VAL A 881 16.10 -24.29 1.40
CA VAL A 881 15.31 -24.64 2.60
C VAL A 881 14.55 -25.95 2.39
N LYS A 882 14.80 -26.95 3.24
CA LYS A 882 14.15 -28.27 3.18
C LYS A 882 13.17 -28.54 4.33
N ALA A 883 13.06 -27.61 5.27
CA ALA A 883 12.22 -27.79 6.45
C ALA A 883 10.74 -27.97 6.08
N LYS A 884 10.06 -28.91 6.76
CA LYS A 884 8.61 -29.15 6.55
C LYS A 884 7.76 -28.04 7.16
N ILE A 885 8.14 -27.56 8.34
CA ILE A 885 7.49 -26.45 9.02
C ILE A 885 8.52 -25.36 9.34
N ILE A 886 8.24 -24.14 8.94
CA ILE A 886 9.02 -22.94 9.25
C ILE A 886 8.27 -22.16 10.33
N VAL A 887 8.93 -21.88 11.44
CA VAL A 887 8.32 -21.28 12.63
C VAL A 887 8.96 -19.93 12.92
N GLU A 888 8.20 -18.85 12.74
CA GLU A 888 8.70 -17.48 12.83
C GLU A 888 8.63 -16.94 14.26
N GLY A 889 9.72 -17.08 15.02
CA GLY A 889 9.88 -16.45 16.33
C GLY A 889 10.32 -14.99 16.26
N ALA A 890 11.21 -14.66 15.32
CA ALA A 890 11.60 -13.29 15.00
C ALA A 890 10.47 -12.57 14.23
N ASN A 891 10.52 -11.24 14.16
CA ASN A 891 9.64 -10.47 13.27
C ASN A 891 10.23 -10.51 11.86
N GLY A 892 9.38 -10.66 10.84
CA GLY A 892 9.76 -10.67 9.42
C GLY A 892 10.95 -11.54 9.01
N PRO A 893 11.16 -12.77 9.55
CA PRO A 893 12.35 -13.55 9.22
C PRO A 893 12.30 -14.15 7.81
N VAL A 894 11.15 -14.13 7.14
CA VAL A 894 10.97 -14.63 5.77
C VAL A 894 10.50 -13.48 4.88
N THR A 895 11.21 -13.22 3.79
CA THR A 895 10.84 -12.21 2.80
C THR A 895 9.59 -12.64 2.01
N PRO A 896 8.83 -11.72 1.38
CA PRO A 896 7.69 -12.09 0.52
C PRO A 896 8.05 -13.06 -0.62
N GLU A 897 9.27 -12.96 -1.17
CA GLU A 897 9.74 -13.88 -2.21
C GLU A 897 10.15 -15.23 -1.62
N GLY A 898 10.84 -15.23 -0.47
CA GLY A 898 11.15 -16.45 0.28
C GLY A 898 9.90 -17.24 0.66
N ASP A 899 8.86 -16.55 1.14
CA ASP A 899 7.56 -17.11 1.50
C ASP A 899 6.93 -17.85 0.31
N ARG A 900 6.87 -17.20 -0.87
CA ARG A 900 6.38 -17.83 -2.11
C ARG A 900 7.17 -19.08 -2.49
N ILE A 901 8.49 -19.05 -2.38
CA ILE A 901 9.36 -20.17 -2.78
C ILE A 901 9.17 -21.35 -1.85
N VAL A 902 9.28 -21.16 -0.53
CA VAL A 902 9.18 -22.27 0.43
C VAL A 902 7.76 -22.85 0.49
N THR A 903 6.74 -22.02 0.36
CA THR A 903 5.34 -22.47 0.28
C THR A 903 5.09 -23.30 -0.98
N ARG A 904 5.59 -22.88 -2.15
CA ARG A 904 5.50 -23.69 -3.38
C ARG A 904 6.18 -25.05 -3.27
N LYS A 905 7.24 -25.14 -2.44
CA LYS A 905 7.91 -26.40 -2.11
C LYS A 905 7.15 -27.26 -1.09
N GLY A 906 6.03 -26.78 -0.57
CA GLY A 906 5.16 -27.49 0.37
C GLY A 906 5.50 -27.26 1.84
N ALA A 907 6.41 -26.33 2.17
CA ALA A 907 6.69 -25.98 3.55
C ALA A 907 5.48 -25.25 4.18
N PHE A 908 5.17 -25.58 5.43
CA PHE A 908 4.14 -24.90 6.20
C PHE A 908 4.74 -23.78 7.03
N ILE A 909 4.26 -22.54 6.87
CA ILE A 909 4.79 -21.39 7.60
C ILE A 909 3.83 -21.01 8.73
N THR A 910 4.37 -20.83 9.93
CA THR A 910 3.66 -20.17 11.02
C THR A 910 4.08 -18.70 11.05
N PRO A 911 3.22 -17.75 10.65
CA PRO A 911 3.63 -16.35 10.47
C PRO A 911 3.97 -15.68 11.80
N ASP A 912 4.97 -14.81 11.79
CA ASP A 912 5.49 -14.09 12.95
C ASP A 912 4.39 -13.42 13.78
N ILE A 913 3.50 -12.66 13.15
CA ILE A 913 2.42 -11.90 13.81
C ILE A 913 1.46 -12.79 14.62
N SER A 914 1.40 -14.10 14.38
CA SER A 914 0.63 -15.05 15.19
C SER A 914 1.50 -15.95 16.08
N THR A 915 2.74 -16.21 15.68
CA THR A 915 3.65 -17.16 16.33
C THR A 915 4.33 -16.56 17.56
N ASN A 916 4.78 -15.31 17.48
CA ASN A 916 5.54 -14.67 18.55
C ASN A 916 4.67 -13.78 19.47
N LEU A 917 3.39 -14.13 19.59
CA LEU A 917 2.38 -13.38 20.36
C LEU A 917 2.53 -13.46 21.88
N GLY A 918 3.20 -14.48 22.40
CA GLY A 918 3.23 -14.68 23.86
C GLY A 918 3.86 -13.54 24.64
N GLY A 919 4.78 -12.79 24.05
CA GLY A 919 5.31 -11.56 24.63
C GLY A 919 4.24 -10.49 24.88
N VAL A 920 3.37 -10.24 23.89
CA VAL A 920 2.33 -9.21 24.00
C VAL A 920 1.16 -9.68 24.86
N PHE A 921 0.80 -10.96 24.78
CA PHE A 921 -0.30 -11.54 25.55
C PHE A 921 0.03 -11.57 27.06
N VAL A 922 1.21 -12.03 27.47
CA VAL A 922 1.58 -12.02 28.89
C VAL A 922 1.79 -10.59 29.41
N SER A 923 2.19 -9.64 28.55
CA SER A 923 2.15 -8.21 28.92
C SER A 923 0.72 -7.70 29.16
N TYR A 924 -0.28 -8.19 28.43
CA TYR A 924 -1.69 -7.92 28.72
C TYR A 924 -2.10 -8.51 30.07
N LEU A 925 -1.75 -9.77 30.37
CA LEU A 925 -2.03 -10.38 31.67
C LEU A 925 -1.35 -9.62 32.82
N GLU A 926 -0.13 -9.12 32.62
CA GLU A 926 0.56 -8.27 33.60
C GLU A 926 -0.21 -6.96 33.86
N TRP A 927 -0.74 -6.34 32.81
CA TRP A 927 -1.53 -5.11 32.94
C TRP A 927 -2.83 -5.36 33.72
N VAL A 928 -3.53 -6.45 33.42
CA VAL A 928 -4.73 -6.89 34.15
C VAL A 928 -4.42 -7.12 35.64
N GLN A 929 -3.38 -7.92 35.93
CA GLN A 929 -2.93 -8.21 37.30
C GLN A 929 -2.65 -6.92 38.08
N ASN A 930 -1.98 -5.95 37.46
CA ASN A 930 -1.67 -4.67 38.09
C ASN A 930 -2.91 -3.78 38.29
N LEU A 931 -3.89 -3.79 37.37
CA LEU A 931 -5.14 -3.06 37.56
C LEU A 931 -6.01 -3.64 38.67
N LYS A 932 -5.99 -4.97 38.84
CA LYS A 932 -6.77 -5.67 39.87
C LYS A 932 -6.07 -5.75 41.23
N ASN A 933 -4.76 -5.48 41.28
CA ASN A 933 -3.89 -5.83 42.40
C ASN A 933 -3.91 -7.34 42.73
N GLU A 934 -3.88 -8.17 41.68
CA GLU A 934 -3.83 -9.63 41.80
C GLU A 934 -2.50 -10.17 41.27
N ARG A 935 -2.07 -11.32 41.78
CA ARG A 935 -0.90 -12.06 41.27
C ARG A 935 -1.33 -13.46 40.92
N TRP A 936 -0.97 -13.90 39.72
CA TRP A 936 -1.29 -15.24 39.23
C TRP A 936 -0.04 -16.11 39.19
N ASP A 937 -0.22 -17.40 39.43
CA ASP A 937 0.85 -18.38 39.29
C ASP A 937 1.19 -18.62 37.81
N LEU A 938 2.33 -19.27 37.60
CA LEU A 938 2.85 -19.56 36.27
C LEU A 938 1.96 -20.53 35.49
N GLU A 939 1.27 -21.45 36.16
CA GLU A 939 0.41 -22.45 35.53
C GLU A 939 -0.81 -21.78 34.89
N LYS A 940 -1.50 -20.90 35.63
CA LYS A 940 -2.61 -20.10 35.11
C LYS A 940 -2.18 -19.23 33.93
N ILE A 941 -1.03 -18.54 34.04
CA ILE A 941 -0.50 -17.69 32.96
C ILE A 941 -0.23 -18.51 31.69
N ASN A 942 0.42 -19.67 31.84
CA ASN A 942 0.76 -20.53 30.72
C ASN A 942 -0.48 -21.16 30.06
N SER A 943 -1.47 -21.56 30.86
CA SER A 943 -2.75 -22.09 30.37
C SER A 943 -3.50 -21.05 29.53
N LEU A 944 -3.66 -19.83 30.04
CA LEU A 944 -4.30 -18.73 29.30
C LEU A 944 -3.56 -18.40 27.99
N LEU A 945 -2.22 -18.41 28.03
CA LEU A 945 -1.38 -18.18 26.85
C LEU A 945 -1.58 -19.27 25.79
N GLU A 946 -1.60 -20.54 26.19
CA GLU A 946 -1.79 -21.67 25.28
C GLU A 946 -3.16 -21.65 24.62
N ASP A 947 -4.20 -21.41 25.41
CA ASP A 947 -5.57 -21.29 24.94
C ASP A 947 -5.75 -20.18 23.90
N ASN A 948 -5.15 -19.01 24.16
CA ASN A 948 -5.21 -17.86 23.26
C ASN A 948 -4.52 -18.16 21.92
N ILE A 949 -3.28 -18.64 21.95
CA ILE A 949 -2.52 -18.92 20.72
C ILE A 949 -3.18 -20.03 19.90
N CYS A 950 -3.68 -21.09 20.55
CA CYS A 950 -4.35 -22.19 19.85
C CYS A 950 -5.59 -21.71 19.10
N MET A 951 -6.44 -20.90 19.75
CA MET A 951 -7.65 -20.33 19.13
C MET A 951 -7.30 -19.45 17.92
N ILE A 952 -6.30 -18.59 18.05
CA ILE A 952 -5.82 -17.73 16.96
C ILE A 952 -5.32 -18.55 15.77
N PHE A 953 -4.53 -19.60 16.04
CA PHE A 953 -4.03 -20.47 14.97
C PHE A 953 -5.14 -21.24 14.27
N ASP A 954 -6.14 -21.72 14.99
CA ASP A 954 -7.31 -22.37 14.40
C ASP A 954 -8.06 -21.45 13.44
N ASP A 955 -8.27 -20.18 13.84
CA ASP A 955 -8.89 -19.18 12.98
C ASP A 955 -8.07 -18.91 11.72
N ILE A 956 -6.74 -18.77 11.84
CA ILE A 956 -5.85 -18.51 10.69
C ILE A 956 -5.85 -19.69 9.73
N ILE A 957 -5.73 -20.92 10.24
CA ILE A 957 -5.79 -22.15 9.43
C ILE A 957 -7.12 -22.22 8.69
N ARG A 958 -8.25 -21.99 9.40
CA ARG A 958 -9.57 -21.99 8.80
C ARG A 958 -9.68 -20.97 7.66
N ILE A 959 -9.30 -19.71 7.90
CA ILE A 959 -9.34 -18.66 6.87
C ILE A 959 -8.45 -19.03 5.67
N SER A 960 -7.23 -19.51 5.94
CA SER A 960 -6.28 -19.92 4.90
C SER A 960 -6.87 -21.03 4.02
N GLN A 961 -7.51 -22.03 4.63
CA GLN A 961 -8.15 -23.15 3.91
C GLN A 961 -9.41 -22.73 3.15
N GLU A 962 -10.33 -22.03 3.80
CA GLU A 962 -11.60 -21.59 3.20
C GLU A 962 -11.38 -20.68 2.00
N ARG A 963 -10.35 -19.82 2.06
CA ARG A 963 -10.04 -18.85 1.00
C ARG A 963 -8.94 -19.26 0.05
N LYS A 964 -8.27 -20.39 0.32
CA LYS A 964 -7.09 -20.87 -0.44
C LYS A 964 -6.01 -19.79 -0.56
N ILE A 965 -5.69 -19.16 0.57
CA ILE A 965 -4.65 -18.13 0.68
C ILE A 965 -3.59 -18.53 1.69
N GLU A 966 -2.43 -17.90 1.62
CA GLU A 966 -1.34 -18.16 2.54
C GLU A 966 -1.67 -17.81 3.99
N MET A 967 -1.08 -18.56 4.93
CA MET A 967 -1.24 -18.36 6.38
C MET A 967 -0.93 -16.92 6.80
N ARG A 968 0.11 -16.30 6.23
CA ARG A 968 0.46 -14.90 6.51
C ARG A 968 -0.65 -13.95 6.07
N THR A 969 -1.15 -14.10 4.84
CA THR A 969 -2.26 -13.27 4.34
C THR A 969 -3.53 -13.45 5.16
N ALA A 970 -3.84 -14.69 5.58
CA ALA A 970 -4.96 -14.99 6.47
C ALA A 970 -4.81 -14.29 7.83
N ALA A 971 -3.61 -14.36 8.43
CA ALA A 971 -3.30 -13.66 9.68
C ALA A 971 -3.44 -12.14 9.54
N SER A 972 -2.94 -11.54 8.44
CA SER A 972 -3.06 -10.11 8.19
C SER A 972 -4.50 -9.66 7.94
N ILE A 973 -5.32 -10.45 7.23
CA ILE A 973 -6.77 -10.21 7.07
C ILE A 973 -7.45 -10.12 8.43
N MET A 974 -7.16 -11.07 9.32
CA MET A 974 -7.74 -11.11 10.65
C MET A 974 -7.31 -9.88 11.48
N ALA A 975 -6.01 -9.56 11.47
CA ALA A 975 -5.44 -8.45 12.20
C ALA A 975 -6.00 -7.08 11.76
N ILE A 976 -5.90 -6.75 10.47
CA ILE A 976 -6.34 -5.47 9.91
C ILE A 976 -7.87 -5.37 9.95
N GLY A 977 -8.56 -6.47 9.66
CA GLY A 977 -10.02 -6.53 9.67
C GLY A 977 -10.64 -6.21 11.02
N ARG A 978 -10.09 -6.74 12.11
CA ARG A 978 -10.57 -6.46 13.47
C ARG A 978 -10.40 -4.99 13.88
N VAL A 979 -9.33 -4.33 13.41
CA VAL A 979 -9.11 -2.89 13.64
C VAL A 979 -10.05 -2.07 12.78
N ALA A 980 -10.26 -2.47 11.52
CA ALA A 980 -11.20 -1.85 10.59
C ALA A 980 -12.64 -1.83 11.16
N VAL A 981 -13.10 -2.93 11.77
CA VAL A 981 -14.41 -3.00 12.43
C VAL A 981 -14.51 -2.02 13.61
N ALA A 982 -13.47 -1.92 14.44
CA ALA A 982 -13.44 -1.00 15.57
C ALA A 982 -13.47 0.47 15.11
N GLU A 983 -12.68 0.85 14.11
CA GLU A 983 -12.66 2.21 13.56
C GLU A 983 -13.96 2.58 12.84
N LEU A 984 -14.48 1.67 12.01
CA LEU A 984 -15.71 1.91 11.26
C LEU A 984 -16.92 2.05 12.20
N SER A 985 -17.06 1.15 13.19
CA SER A 985 -18.15 1.24 14.16
C SER A 985 -18.09 2.52 15.00
N LYS A 986 -16.89 2.95 15.42
CA LYS A 986 -16.68 4.21 16.14
C LYS A 986 -17.06 5.41 15.27
N LYS A 987 -16.67 5.41 13.99
CA LYS A 987 -17.01 6.48 13.04
C LYS A 987 -18.52 6.58 12.84
N ILE A 988 -19.20 5.45 12.61
CA ILE A 988 -20.66 5.37 12.46
C ILE A 988 -21.35 5.92 13.71
N ALA A 989 -20.98 5.44 14.90
CA ALA A 989 -21.57 5.88 16.16
C ALA A 989 -21.43 7.40 16.35
N ASN A 990 -20.24 7.95 16.12
CA ASN A 990 -20.01 9.39 16.22
C ASN A 990 -20.85 10.20 15.22
N MET A 991 -21.00 9.71 13.98
CA MET A 991 -21.85 10.37 12.98
C MET A 991 -23.32 10.36 13.39
N ILE A 992 -23.81 9.25 13.93
CA ILE A 992 -25.19 9.11 14.41
C ILE A 992 -25.45 10.01 15.62
N ILE A 993 -24.57 9.97 16.63
CA ILE A 993 -24.66 10.81 17.83
C ILE A 993 -24.64 12.30 17.45
N TYR A 994 -23.74 12.70 16.56
CA TYR A 994 -23.68 14.07 16.06
C TYR A 994 -24.99 14.47 15.34
N SER A 995 -25.50 13.62 14.46
CA SER A 995 -26.75 13.85 13.74
C SER A 995 -27.94 13.99 14.69
N ALA A 996 -28.06 13.11 15.69
CA ALA A 996 -29.08 13.19 16.74
C ALA A 996 -28.96 14.48 17.56
N SER A 997 -27.74 14.94 17.85
CA SER A 997 -27.50 16.20 18.57
C SER A 997 -27.97 17.43 17.79
N LEU A 998 -27.80 17.44 16.46
CA LEU A 998 -28.29 18.50 15.59
C LEU A 998 -29.82 18.58 15.62
N VAL A 999 -30.49 17.43 15.46
CA VAL A 999 -31.96 17.33 15.55
C VAL A 999 -32.46 17.80 16.90
N LYS A 1000 -31.87 17.33 18.00
CA LYS A 1000 -32.23 17.75 19.37
C LYS A 1000 -32.07 19.26 19.57
N SER A 1001 -31.07 19.88 18.94
CA SER A 1001 -30.84 21.33 19.02
C SER A 1001 -31.71 22.17 18.07
N GLY A 1002 -32.67 21.56 17.38
CA GLY A 1002 -33.52 22.23 16.39
C GLY A 1002 -32.82 22.58 15.08
N ARG A 1003 -31.57 22.13 14.87
CA ARG A 1003 -30.74 22.40 13.70
C ARG A 1003 -30.78 21.28 12.67
N ARG A 1004 -31.98 20.76 12.40
CA ARG A 1004 -32.19 19.66 11.45
C ARG A 1004 -31.83 20.05 10.01
N ASP A 1005 -31.90 21.33 9.69
CA ASP A 1005 -31.47 21.94 8.44
C ASP A 1005 -29.98 21.71 8.11
N LEU A 1006 -29.13 21.51 9.13
CA LEU A 1006 -27.71 21.19 8.94
C LEU A 1006 -27.43 19.72 8.62
N LEU A 1007 -28.45 18.86 8.70
CA LEU A 1007 -28.33 17.45 8.40
C LEU A 1007 -28.72 17.16 6.94
N SER A 1008 -27.71 16.91 6.10
CA SER A 1008 -27.92 16.57 4.68
C SER A 1008 -28.33 15.10 4.50
N GLU A 1009 -29.10 14.83 3.43
CA GLU A 1009 -29.42 13.46 3.02
C GLU A 1009 -28.16 12.67 2.62
N ASP A 1010 -27.14 13.35 2.10
CA ASP A 1010 -25.83 12.75 1.79
C ASP A 1010 -25.16 12.18 3.04
N THR A 1011 -25.22 12.90 4.17
CA THR A 1011 -24.71 12.40 5.46
C THR A 1011 -25.43 11.13 5.88
N LEU A 1012 -26.76 11.08 5.74
CA LEU A 1012 -27.55 9.89 6.06
C LEU A 1012 -27.23 8.72 5.12
N ASN A 1013 -27.08 8.98 3.82
CA ASN A 1013 -26.64 7.98 2.83
C ASN A 1013 -25.26 7.41 3.15
N ILE A 1014 -24.30 8.25 3.56
CA ILE A 1014 -22.97 7.77 3.97
C ILE A 1014 -23.09 6.84 5.19
N ILE A 1015 -23.92 7.19 6.18
CA ILE A 1015 -24.17 6.34 7.36
C ILE A 1015 -24.76 4.99 6.92
N ARG A 1016 -25.79 4.98 6.05
CA ARG A 1016 -26.40 3.74 5.53
C ARG A 1016 -25.38 2.87 4.78
N ASN A 1017 -24.56 3.46 3.93
CA ASN A 1017 -23.52 2.74 3.17
C ASN A 1017 -22.47 2.12 4.11
N TYR A 1018 -22.03 2.85 5.13
CA TYR A 1018 -21.08 2.35 6.12
C TYR A 1018 -21.67 1.24 6.99
N LEU A 1019 -22.93 1.38 7.43
CA LEU A 1019 -23.64 0.32 8.17
C LEU A 1019 -23.80 -0.95 7.31
N THR A 1020 -24.21 -0.78 6.05
CA THR A 1020 -24.36 -1.89 5.11
C THR A 1020 -23.04 -2.60 4.89
N TYR A 1021 -21.96 -1.85 4.63
CA TYR A 1021 -20.63 -2.42 4.47
C TYR A 1021 -20.14 -3.13 5.75
N LEU A 1022 -20.35 -2.52 6.92
CA LEU A 1022 -19.98 -3.11 8.21
C LEU A 1022 -20.68 -4.46 8.43
N GLY A 1023 -22.00 -4.49 8.39
CA GLY A 1023 -22.80 -5.67 8.72
C GLY A 1023 -22.81 -6.74 7.62
N ASN A 1024 -23.00 -6.33 6.36
CA ASN A 1024 -23.20 -7.28 5.26
C ASN A 1024 -21.91 -7.79 4.62
N ASP A 1025 -20.78 -7.09 4.79
CA ASP A 1025 -19.53 -7.45 4.14
C ASP A 1025 -18.39 -7.65 5.16
N LEU A 1026 -18.02 -6.61 5.90
CA LEU A 1026 -16.82 -6.63 6.75
C LEU A 1026 -16.92 -7.68 7.88
N MET A 1027 -18.02 -7.68 8.65
CA MET A 1027 -18.23 -8.66 9.72
C MET A 1027 -18.29 -10.12 9.22
N LYS A 1028 -18.78 -10.34 7.99
CA LYS A 1028 -18.85 -11.69 7.40
C LYS A 1028 -17.51 -12.15 6.82
N ARG A 1029 -16.64 -11.21 6.44
CA ARG A 1029 -15.31 -11.49 5.88
C ARG A 1029 -14.23 -11.70 6.94
N ILE A 1030 -14.47 -11.46 8.21
CA ILE A 1030 -13.41 -11.50 9.23
C ILE A 1030 -13.93 -12.24 10.47
N PRO A 1031 -13.21 -13.24 10.98
CA PRO A 1031 -13.52 -13.80 12.30
C PRO A 1031 -13.20 -12.75 13.38
N LEU A 1032 -14.26 -12.27 14.02
CA LEU A 1032 -14.19 -11.29 15.10
C LEU A 1032 -13.86 -12.00 16.40
N ASP A 1033 -12.91 -11.45 17.15
CA ASP A 1033 -12.69 -11.87 18.53
C ASP A 1033 -13.72 -11.22 19.46
N TYR A 1034 -13.87 -11.78 20.66
CA TYR A 1034 -14.80 -11.30 21.67
C TYR A 1034 -14.59 -9.83 22.04
N TRP A 1035 -13.37 -9.30 21.99
CA TRP A 1035 -13.10 -7.91 22.32
C TRP A 1035 -13.50 -6.95 21.19
N THR A 1036 -13.25 -7.31 19.92
CA THR A 1036 -13.78 -6.56 18.78
C THR A 1036 -15.31 -6.49 18.85
N LEU A 1037 -15.97 -7.57 19.29
CA LEU A 1037 -17.41 -7.58 19.54
C LEU A 1037 -17.81 -6.62 20.67
N VAL A 1038 -17.11 -6.60 21.81
CA VAL A 1038 -17.35 -5.63 22.90
C VAL A 1038 -17.29 -4.18 22.39
N VAL A 1039 -16.26 -3.84 21.60
CA VAL A 1039 -16.11 -2.50 21.02
C VAL A 1039 -17.25 -2.18 20.06
N LEU A 1040 -17.61 -3.13 19.19
CA LEU A 1040 -18.71 -2.98 18.25
C LEU A 1040 -20.05 -2.76 18.98
N ILE A 1041 -20.36 -3.61 19.96
CA ILE A 1041 -21.59 -3.54 20.78
C ILE A 1041 -21.68 -2.18 21.47
N LYS A 1042 -20.61 -1.73 22.14
CA LYS A 1042 -20.58 -0.43 22.82
C LYS A 1042 -20.81 0.74 21.86
N ASN A 1043 -20.20 0.71 20.67
CA ASN A 1043 -20.38 1.76 19.66
C ASN A 1043 -21.81 1.76 19.11
N MET A 1044 -22.36 0.58 18.80
CA MET A 1044 -23.75 0.47 18.30
C MET A 1044 -24.77 0.85 19.37
N GLU A 1045 -24.56 0.51 20.64
CA GLU A 1045 -25.42 0.95 21.74
C GLU A 1045 -25.39 2.47 21.93
N GLY A 1046 -24.21 3.08 21.84
CA GLY A 1046 -24.07 4.54 21.80
C GLY A 1046 -24.85 5.18 20.65
N ALA A 1047 -24.92 4.49 19.51
CA ALA A 1047 -25.76 4.91 18.39
C ALA A 1047 -27.27 4.73 18.67
N ILE A 1048 -27.69 3.60 19.25
CA ILE A 1048 -29.11 3.32 19.58
C ILE A 1048 -29.65 4.29 20.63
N THR A 1049 -28.84 4.61 21.64
CA THR A 1049 -29.22 5.50 22.76
C THR A 1049 -29.25 6.98 22.37
N ALA A 1050 -28.70 7.34 21.19
CA ALA A 1050 -28.82 8.68 20.65
C ALA A 1050 -30.26 8.95 20.18
N HIS A 1051 -31.13 9.41 21.09
CA HIS A 1051 -32.52 9.74 20.80
C HIS A 1051 -32.65 10.79 19.67
N ASN A 1052 -33.71 10.71 18.85
CA ASN A 1052 -34.00 11.59 17.70
C ASN A 1052 -33.16 11.36 16.43
N ILE A 1053 -32.83 10.09 16.13
CA ILE A 1053 -32.29 9.75 14.80
C ILE A 1053 -33.40 9.99 13.76
N PRO A 1054 -33.16 10.77 12.70
CA PRO A 1054 -34.20 11.22 11.78
C PRO A 1054 -34.62 10.18 10.73
N ASP A 1055 -34.08 8.96 10.79
CA ASP A 1055 -34.34 7.87 9.84
C ASP A 1055 -34.47 6.52 10.55
N ASN A 1056 -35.64 5.89 10.43
CA ASN A 1056 -35.95 4.59 11.03
C ASN A 1056 -35.13 3.45 10.44
N ASN A 1057 -34.75 3.51 9.15
CA ASN A 1057 -34.00 2.45 8.48
C ASN A 1057 -32.57 2.35 9.05
N ILE A 1058 -31.93 3.49 9.33
CA ILE A 1058 -30.63 3.52 10.02
C ILE A 1058 -30.71 2.84 11.40
N ILE A 1059 -31.77 3.12 12.17
CA ILE A 1059 -31.97 2.52 13.49
C ILE A 1059 -32.14 1.00 13.40
N GLU A 1060 -32.90 0.52 12.43
CA GLU A 1060 -33.10 -0.92 12.20
C GLU A 1060 -31.78 -1.62 11.88
N ILE A 1061 -31.00 -1.10 10.92
CA ILE A 1061 -29.70 -1.71 10.56
C ILE A 1061 -28.74 -1.71 11.76
N VAL A 1062 -28.70 -0.62 12.55
CA VAL A 1062 -27.88 -0.56 13.77
C VAL A 1062 -28.31 -1.63 14.78
N LYS A 1063 -29.62 -1.82 14.99
CA LYS A 1063 -30.16 -2.84 15.89
C LYS A 1063 -29.86 -4.25 15.42
N ASP A 1064 -29.89 -4.50 14.11
CA ASP A 1064 -29.54 -5.80 13.53
C ASP A 1064 -28.06 -6.12 13.76
N ILE A 1065 -27.17 -5.17 13.48
CA ILE A 1065 -25.73 -5.31 13.73
C ILE A 1065 -25.45 -5.52 15.22
N TYR A 1066 -26.10 -4.74 16.08
CA TYR A 1066 -25.98 -4.86 17.53
C TYR A 1066 -26.42 -6.24 18.04
N THR A 1067 -27.58 -6.73 17.57
CA THR A 1067 -28.13 -8.04 17.94
C THR A 1067 -27.24 -9.18 17.47
N GLU A 1068 -26.76 -9.12 16.22
CA GLU A 1068 -25.83 -10.13 15.69
C GLU A 1068 -24.50 -10.13 16.45
N ALA A 1069 -23.98 -8.95 16.80
CA ALA A 1069 -22.75 -8.86 17.61
C ALA A 1069 -22.92 -9.50 19.00
N ILE A 1070 -24.07 -9.29 19.66
CA ILE A 1070 -24.39 -9.94 20.93
C ILE A 1070 -24.50 -11.46 20.74
N ARG A 1071 -25.17 -11.94 19.68
CA ARG A 1071 -25.31 -13.37 19.39
C ARG A 1071 -23.94 -14.05 19.20
N LEU A 1072 -23.05 -13.42 18.44
CA LEU A 1072 -21.68 -13.89 18.26
C LEU A 1072 -20.91 -13.90 19.59
N PHE A 1073 -21.05 -12.84 20.41
CA PHE A 1073 -20.42 -12.76 21.72
C PHE A 1073 -20.92 -13.86 22.67
N THR A 1074 -22.23 -14.13 22.71
CA THR A 1074 -22.82 -15.24 23.48
C THR A 1074 -22.22 -16.58 23.08
N SER A 1075 -21.94 -16.78 21.80
CA SER A 1075 -21.34 -18.03 21.30
C SER A 1075 -19.93 -18.25 21.85
N PHE A 1076 -19.13 -17.18 22.01
CA PHE A 1076 -17.82 -17.26 22.67
C PHE A 1076 -17.93 -17.66 24.14
N VAL A 1077 -18.84 -17.03 24.88
CA VAL A 1077 -19.04 -17.33 26.31
C VAL A 1077 -19.52 -18.77 26.51
N LYS A 1078 -20.45 -19.24 25.67
CA LYS A 1078 -20.92 -20.64 25.70
C LYS A 1078 -19.82 -21.66 25.40
N ALA A 1079 -18.90 -21.33 24.50
CA ALA A 1079 -17.81 -22.24 24.15
C ALA A 1079 -16.78 -22.39 25.27
N LYS A 1080 -16.59 -21.36 26.11
CA LYS A 1080 -15.61 -21.35 27.22
C LYS A 1080 -16.13 -20.56 28.43
N PRO A 1081 -17.11 -21.09 29.19
CA PRO A 1081 -17.75 -20.37 30.29
C PRO A 1081 -16.80 -20.05 31.45
N GLU A 1082 -15.75 -20.87 31.64
CA GLU A 1082 -14.76 -20.72 32.73
C GLU A 1082 -13.59 -19.78 32.37
N ASN A 1083 -13.64 -19.11 31.22
CA ASN A 1083 -12.54 -18.23 30.80
C ASN A 1083 -12.66 -16.84 31.49
N ASP A 1084 -11.77 -16.57 32.44
CA ASP A 1084 -11.69 -15.30 33.18
C ASP A 1084 -11.58 -14.05 32.30
N ASP A 1085 -10.95 -14.13 31.11
CA ASP A 1085 -10.88 -13.01 30.16
C ASP A 1085 -12.24 -12.73 29.51
N LEU A 1086 -13.06 -13.76 29.28
CA LEU A 1086 -14.44 -13.57 28.78
C LEU A 1086 -15.34 -12.95 29.84
N LEU A 1087 -15.16 -13.29 31.12
CA LEU A 1087 -15.86 -12.62 32.23
C LEU A 1087 -15.53 -11.13 32.29
N MET A 1088 -14.28 -10.76 32.06
CA MET A 1088 -13.90 -9.35 31.99
C MET A 1088 -14.43 -8.64 30.75
N ALA A 1089 -14.44 -9.30 29.59
CA ALA A 1089 -15.06 -8.78 28.39
C ALA A 1089 -16.57 -8.55 28.61
N MET A 1090 -17.24 -9.46 29.32
CA MET A 1090 -18.65 -9.34 29.70
C MET A 1090 -18.87 -8.17 30.67
N ALA A 1091 -18.00 -7.98 31.66
CA ALA A 1091 -18.07 -6.83 32.57
C ALA A 1091 -17.86 -5.47 31.86
N ALA A 1092 -17.16 -5.47 30.72
CA ALA A 1092 -16.96 -4.28 29.88
C ALA A 1092 -18.17 -3.96 28.98
N LEU A 1093 -19.13 -4.88 28.84
CA LEU A 1093 -20.38 -4.63 28.12
C LEU A 1093 -21.26 -3.65 28.91
N PRO A 1094 -21.98 -2.74 28.24
CA PRO A 1094 -22.94 -1.89 28.94
C PRO A 1094 -24.08 -2.72 29.54
N GLU A 1095 -24.79 -2.15 30.52
CA GLU A 1095 -25.81 -2.87 31.29
C GLU A 1095 -26.95 -3.42 30.41
N SER A 1096 -27.38 -2.68 29.39
CA SER A 1096 -28.45 -3.14 28.49
C SER A 1096 -27.99 -4.32 27.61
N ALA A 1097 -26.75 -4.28 27.12
CA ALA A 1097 -26.13 -5.38 26.38
C ALA A 1097 -25.98 -6.64 27.25
N ARG A 1098 -25.60 -6.49 28.53
CA ARG A 1098 -25.53 -7.62 29.48
C ARG A 1098 -26.90 -8.26 29.70
N LYS A 1099 -27.95 -7.47 29.82
CA LYS A 1099 -29.33 -7.98 29.96
C LYS A 1099 -29.78 -8.75 28.71
N GLN A 1100 -29.55 -8.20 27.52
CA GLN A 1100 -29.93 -8.89 26.28
C GLN A 1100 -29.08 -10.14 26.01
N TRP A 1101 -27.79 -10.11 26.36
CA TRP A 1101 -26.94 -11.29 26.35
C TRP A 1101 -27.51 -12.40 27.25
N PHE A 1102 -27.99 -12.05 28.44
CA PHE A 1102 -28.60 -13.00 29.38
C PHE A 1102 -29.86 -13.66 28.80
N ASP A 1103 -30.70 -12.90 28.09
CA ASP A 1103 -31.86 -13.45 27.40
C ASP A 1103 -31.44 -14.47 26.30
N PHE A 1104 -30.35 -14.21 25.57
CA PHE A 1104 -29.81 -15.16 24.59
C PHE A 1104 -29.15 -16.40 25.23
N ALA A 1105 -28.54 -16.24 26.41
CA ALA A 1105 -27.79 -17.29 27.07
C ALA A 1105 -28.68 -18.46 27.58
N HIS A 1106 -30.00 -18.24 27.70
CA HIS A 1106 -30.97 -19.09 28.41
C HIS A 1106 -30.74 -19.10 29.93
N HIS A 1107 -31.78 -18.71 30.67
CA HIS A 1107 -31.77 -18.30 32.09
C HIS A 1107 -31.16 -19.31 33.09
N SER A 1108 -31.06 -20.60 32.74
CA SER A 1108 -30.67 -21.70 33.64
C SER A 1108 -29.20 -22.12 33.58
N GLU A 1109 -28.47 -21.82 32.49
CA GLU A 1109 -27.10 -22.32 32.30
C GLU A 1109 -26.01 -21.41 32.92
N PHE A 1110 -26.36 -20.17 33.27
CA PHE A 1110 -25.39 -19.12 33.64
C PHE A 1110 -25.73 -18.36 34.94
N THR A 1111 -26.69 -18.86 35.73
CA THR A 1111 -27.19 -18.17 36.93
C THR A 1111 -26.16 -18.11 38.06
N GLU A 1112 -25.22 -19.05 38.14
CA GLU A 1112 -24.09 -19.03 39.10
C GLU A 1112 -22.90 -18.16 38.65
N LEU A 1113 -22.81 -17.82 37.36
CA LEU A 1113 -21.70 -17.05 36.78
C LEU A 1113 -21.89 -15.52 36.88
N LEU A 1114 -23.14 -15.11 37.11
CA LEU A 1114 -23.61 -13.73 37.32
C LEU A 1114 -23.52 -13.35 38.80
#